data_AF-G0UXF5-F1
#
_entry.id   AF-G0UXF5-F1
#
_cell.length_a   1.000
_cell.length_b   1.000
_cell.length_c   1.000
_cell.angle_alpha   90.00
_cell.angle_beta   90.00
_cell.angle_gamma   90.00
#
_symmetry.space_group_name_H-M   'P 1'
#
loop_
_entity.id
_entity.type
_entity.pdbx_description
1 polymer ?
#
loop_
_entity_poly.entity_id
_entity_poly.type
_entity_poly.pdbx_seq_one_letter_code
_entity_poly.pdbx_strand_id
1 'polypeptide(L)'
;MITITSSIPLSAAAVDTEAAALGNLNSLLRRCGLYLSTASTQLHVMPETVCVISPSDVSSLAQNARLLVTHKDVQCDFNALSSVLWGHVKNIDARLDAYLQYLQKTPDVRKTAAVYLSPRHVSLLAHAVFTLQQFEEPYARHEVRDAVSVVQKDVEMVARLGTKLIRVLRGALEGQDGSDVNLLPPTEMALGTVFMFAVSMASRSAIDVSPITTFFNSEITWELSGVSIFANESYCEALYRLISVLFARRSDFDGIERVSAELLVNRLAARPPLNWNTVKRLQSLRNVALSPQYVVLRYISAVRHRVLLLLAPEAPIANMLRPYCARILQEFGKRKQMISYYQVTLLGALHGMPEVNLTDDAQLCRRAMETHLGDDEQLMRPDFLRLLMAHGHTVAHDEHCALSHGSVISLFRAMCQQLFQAPFFESDNFNDMSDLVLRPPVIALSLIRLVVRASSADVSIASDVLDEMNKLLNLMYKKSLSQCGLAQSPRRVPKPLRRVILGTTTLLFEFFKSRSFIEITNRVASLQALARIVAMWGLYVTSERSTAEAERKSAMRLLSVMNRKLVAISAGMTVAGVNGFFKDVVLPSGSKESLAQRNHQHYALLEAYLRAFASDAIVIVMNEELLLKQWVDLSLRCIKNPLSGALAIAGLDFLSAVFLSKRAIAPLFVPTYISLMIPTLQSSRYGNPPLFLARHFAKTVRACCQALEECDERALKEIIDDPNSTVSKVVTSVCGNDQGLVSLDNVRPLSSVLLIVSSLFDEVCILLGNTSIAIPTATQQRLARFQVYYSALINLLQCRSNTTLHRVCASVEAVMMEQLRGVPSVQAQWIKYIGRTVDSLQGVGKKAVAEWFLMLSEKVKKIAPHAQL
;
A
#
# COMPACT_ATOMS: atom_id res chain seq x y z
N MET A 1 -14.78 4.31 20.07
CA MET A 1 -13.33 4.51 19.88
C MET A 1 -13.12 5.89 19.29
N ILE A 2 -12.71 6.85 20.10
CA ILE A 2 -12.34 8.20 19.63
C ILE A 2 -11.07 8.04 18.79
N THR A 3 -11.21 8.17 17.47
CA THR A 3 -10.09 8.05 16.52
C THR A 3 -9.44 9.42 16.41
N ILE A 4 -8.32 9.62 17.11
CA ILE A 4 -7.50 10.82 16.95
C ILE A 4 -6.59 10.59 15.74
N THR A 5 -7.04 10.96 14.54
CA THR A 5 -6.17 11.09 13.36
C THR A 5 -6.58 12.28 12.51
N SER A 6 -5.58 13.07 12.16
CA SER A 6 -5.61 14.30 11.37
C SER A 6 -5.94 14.07 9.88
N SER A 7 -6.80 14.95 9.36
CA SER A 7 -6.87 15.50 7.98
C SER A 7 -6.76 14.55 6.79
N ILE A 8 -7.91 14.25 6.17
CA ILE A 8 -8.07 13.78 4.79
C ILE A 8 -8.99 14.78 4.07
N PRO A 9 -8.72 15.18 2.80
CA PRO A 9 -9.55 16.14 2.09
C PRO A 9 -10.96 15.61 1.81
N LEU A 10 -11.94 16.50 1.95
CA LEU A 10 -13.38 16.23 1.92
C LEU A 10 -13.84 15.77 0.53
N SER A 11 -14.45 14.58 0.46
CA SER A 11 -15.24 14.12 -0.68
C SER A 11 -16.70 14.58 -0.55
N ALA A 12 -17.51 14.52 -1.60
CA ALA A 12 -18.93 14.91 -1.57
C ALA A 12 -19.76 14.19 -0.47
N ALA A 13 -19.43 12.92 -0.16
CA ALA A 13 -20.07 12.17 0.94
C ALA A 13 -19.69 12.71 2.34
N ALA A 14 -18.57 13.42 2.45
CA ALA A 14 -18.14 14.06 3.68
C ALA A 14 -18.93 15.36 3.96
N VAL A 15 -19.40 16.04 2.91
CA VAL A 15 -20.21 17.26 3.03
C VAL A 15 -21.61 16.94 3.58
N ASP A 16 -22.25 15.87 3.09
CA ASP A 16 -23.56 15.43 3.59
C ASP A 16 -23.52 14.93 5.05
N THR A 17 -22.41 14.28 5.43
CA THR A 17 -22.21 13.81 6.81
C THR A 17 -21.86 14.94 7.77
N GLU A 18 -21.14 15.96 7.32
CA GLU A 18 -20.85 17.17 8.10
C GLU A 18 -22.13 18.00 8.35
N ALA A 19 -22.98 18.18 7.32
CA ALA A 19 -24.27 18.86 7.46
C ALA A 19 -25.20 18.14 8.44
N ALA A 20 -25.26 16.80 8.38
CA ALA A 20 -26.03 16.00 9.35
C ALA A 20 -25.48 16.11 10.79
N ALA A 21 -24.15 16.08 10.95
CA ALA A 21 -23.51 16.26 12.25
C ALA A 21 -23.75 17.65 12.84
N LEU A 22 -23.73 18.69 11.99
CA LEU A 22 -24.05 20.06 12.37
C LEU A 22 -25.51 20.21 12.84
N GLY A 23 -26.45 19.62 12.10
CA GLY A 23 -27.87 19.60 12.47
C GLY A 23 -28.11 18.91 13.81
N ASN A 24 -27.44 17.77 14.05
CA ASN A 24 -27.50 17.04 15.31
C ASN A 24 -26.90 17.85 16.48
N LEU A 25 -25.76 18.51 16.28
CA LEU A 25 -25.13 19.38 17.27
C LEU A 25 -26.06 20.53 17.67
N ASN A 26 -26.57 21.30 16.72
CA ASN A 26 -27.45 22.43 17.02
C ASN A 26 -28.77 21.98 17.66
N SER A 27 -29.32 20.83 17.26
CA SER A 27 -30.49 20.23 17.91
C SER A 27 -30.22 19.84 19.38
N LEU A 28 -29.07 19.21 19.63
CA LEU A 28 -28.64 18.85 20.99
C LEU A 28 -28.46 20.12 21.84
N LEU A 29 -27.78 21.13 21.33
CA LEU A 29 -27.56 22.39 22.03
C LEU A 29 -28.88 23.10 22.37
N ARG A 30 -29.88 23.08 21.47
CA ARG A 30 -31.24 23.60 21.74
C ARG A 30 -31.92 22.85 22.87
N ARG A 31 -31.89 21.51 22.81
CA ARG A 31 -32.48 20.65 23.84
C ARG A 31 -31.84 20.87 25.22
N CYS A 32 -30.53 21.10 25.26
CA CYS A 32 -29.79 21.31 26.50
C CYS A 32 -29.83 22.76 27.02
N GLY A 33 -30.52 23.68 26.33
CA GLY A 33 -30.58 25.10 26.71
C GLY A 33 -29.27 25.87 26.50
N LEU A 34 -28.38 25.37 25.64
CA LEU A 34 -27.08 25.98 25.31
C LEU A 34 -27.09 26.74 23.98
N TYR A 35 -28.18 26.65 23.22
CA TYR A 35 -28.33 27.31 21.93
C TYR A 35 -28.74 28.78 22.13
N LEU A 36 -27.81 29.71 21.86
CA LEU A 36 -28.05 31.16 21.92
C LEU A 36 -28.80 31.61 23.20
N SER A 37 -28.30 31.24 24.39
CA SER A 37 -28.86 31.80 25.61
C SER A 37 -28.48 33.28 25.71
N THR A 38 -29.47 34.16 25.56
CA THR A 38 -29.42 35.58 25.95
C THR A 38 -29.72 35.78 27.44
N ALA A 39 -29.81 34.69 28.21
CA ALA A 39 -30.16 34.73 29.63
C ALA A 39 -28.93 34.42 30.50
N SER A 40 -28.16 35.46 30.85
CA SER A 40 -27.62 35.70 32.20
C SER A 40 -26.40 36.64 32.18
N THR A 41 -26.64 37.92 32.01
CA THR A 41 -25.85 38.94 32.72
C THR A 41 -26.60 39.54 33.90
N GLN A 42 -27.85 39.07 34.16
CA GLN A 42 -28.76 39.67 35.16
C GLN A 42 -29.33 38.69 36.20
N LEU A 43 -28.98 37.40 36.17
CA LEU A 43 -29.42 36.42 37.18
C LEU A 43 -28.20 35.71 37.77
N HIS A 44 -27.98 35.84 39.08
CA HIS A 44 -26.93 35.14 39.85
C HIS A 44 -27.19 33.62 39.96
N VAL A 45 -27.50 32.94 38.84
CA VAL A 45 -27.77 31.50 38.79
C VAL A 45 -26.62 30.82 38.04
N MET A 46 -26.00 29.82 38.67
CA MET A 46 -24.89 29.06 38.07
C MET A 46 -25.40 28.26 36.86
N PRO A 47 -24.78 28.34 35.66
CA PRO A 47 -25.24 27.62 34.46
C PRO A 47 -25.41 26.11 34.65
N GLU A 48 -24.57 25.52 35.51
CA GLU A 48 -24.63 24.11 35.93
C GLU A 48 -25.97 23.70 36.58
N THR A 49 -26.74 24.67 37.09
CA THR A 49 -28.05 24.45 37.73
C THR A 49 -29.24 24.63 36.78
N VAL A 50 -29.00 25.12 35.56
CA VAL A 50 -30.06 25.46 34.57
C VAL A 50 -29.96 24.59 33.32
N CYS A 51 -28.75 24.27 32.86
CA CYS A 51 -28.54 23.46 31.66
C CYS A 51 -28.54 21.96 31.99
N VAL A 52 -29.44 21.18 31.36
CA VAL A 52 -29.50 19.72 31.52
C VAL A 52 -28.72 19.05 30.39
N ILE A 53 -27.48 18.67 30.67
CA ILE A 53 -26.65 17.85 29.78
C ILE A 53 -26.52 16.46 30.37
N SER A 54 -27.03 15.45 29.66
CA SER A 54 -26.89 14.06 30.07
C SER A 54 -25.50 13.50 29.72
N PRO A 55 -25.05 12.39 30.33
CA PRO A 55 -23.78 11.75 29.94
C PRO A 55 -23.73 11.34 28.46
N SER A 56 -24.86 10.95 27.87
CA SER A 56 -24.98 10.68 26.43
C SER A 56 -24.82 11.93 25.57
N ASP A 57 -25.27 13.08 26.05
CA ASP A 57 -25.08 14.36 25.35
C ASP A 57 -23.60 14.76 25.36
N VAL A 58 -22.91 14.65 26.50
CA VAL A 58 -21.45 14.91 26.56
C VAL A 58 -20.68 13.96 25.65
N SER A 59 -21.06 12.68 25.58
CA SER A 59 -20.46 11.75 24.63
C SER A 59 -20.68 12.17 23.17
N SER A 60 -21.85 12.71 22.85
CA SER A 60 -22.19 13.18 21.49
C SER A 60 -21.43 14.46 21.15
N LEU A 61 -21.25 15.36 22.12
CA LEU A 61 -20.40 16.54 22.00
C LEU A 61 -18.94 16.13 21.75
N ALA A 62 -18.39 15.20 22.54
CA ALA A 62 -17.03 14.70 22.38
C ALA A 62 -16.78 14.07 20.98
N GLN A 63 -17.73 13.29 20.47
CA GLN A 63 -17.63 12.70 19.12
C GLN A 63 -17.59 13.75 18.00
N ASN A 64 -18.24 14.89 18.21
CA ASN A 64 -18.31 15.99 17.25
C ASN A 64 -17.49 17.22 17.69
N ALA A 65 -16.56 17.07 18.64
CA ALA A 65 -15.93 18.19 19.32
C ALA A 65 -15.09 19.05 18.36
N ARG A 66 -14.46 18.45 17.35
CA ARG A 66 -13.76 19.21 16.31
C ARG A 66 -14.71 20.10 15.52
N LEU A 67 -15.88 19.60 15.13
CA LEU A 67 -16.88 20.37 14.40
C LEU A 67 -17.46 21.48 15.29
N LEU A 68 -17.77 21.17 16.56
CA LEU A 68 -18.24 22.10 17.58
C LEU A 68 -17.36 23.35 17.70
N VAL A 69 -16.03 23.19 17.71
CA VAL A 69 -15.09 24.30 17.93
C VAL A 69 -14.66 25.03 16.64
N THR A 70 -14.77 24.38 15.47
CA THR A 70 -14.29 24.95 14.19
C THR A 70 -15.40 25.53 13.32
N HIS A 71 -16.61 24.97 13.34
CA HIS A 71 -17.66 25.32 12.38
C HIS A 71 -18.46 26.53 12.84
N LYS A 72 -18.46 27.59 12.02
CA LYS A 72 -19.09 28.89 12.32
C LYS A 72 -20.60 28.81 12.64
N ASP A 73 -21.32 27.90 12.00
CA ASP A 73 -22.78 27.77 12.15
C ASP A 73 -23.22 26.98 13.39
N VAL A 74 -22.26 26.55 14.23
CA VAL A 74 -22.57 26.01 15.55
C VAL A 74 -22.85 27.16 16.50
N GLN A 75 -24.12 27.29 16.88
CA GLN A 75 -24.62 28.35 17.73
C GLN A 75 -24.73 27.83 19.18
N CYS A 76 -23.75 28.19 20.01
CA CYS A 76 -23.62 27.75 21.39
C CYS A 76 -23.19 28.91 22.30
N ASP A 77 -23.74 28.99 23.50
CA ASP A 77 -23.10 29.71 24.60
C ASP A 77 -21.94 28.88 25.14
N PHE A 78 -20.73 29.17 24.66
CA PHE A 78 -19.52 28.44 25.03
C PHE A 78 -19.10 28.68 26.48
N ASN A 79 -19.48 29.81 27.10
CA ASN A 79 -19.20 30.08 28.52
C ASN A 79 -20.04 29.16 29.41
N ALA A 80 -21.33 29.06 29.11
CA ALA A 80 -22.23 28.14 29.80
C ALA A 80 -21.80 26.69 29.59
N LEU A 81 -21.47 26.29 28.36
CA LEU A 81 -21.01 24.93 28.07
C LEU A 81 -19.70 24.59 28.78
N SER A 82 -18.70 25.47 28.74
CA SER A 82 -17.43 25.32 29.47
C SER A 82 -17.69 25.12 30.98
N SER A 83 -18.56 25.94 31.57
CA SER A 83 -18.94 25.85 32.98
C SER A 83 -19.59 24.50 33.31
N VAL A 84 -20.55 24.03 32.51
CA VAL A 84 -21.21 22.72 32.68
C VAL A 84 -20.20 21.57 32.61
N LEU A 85 -19.27 21.61 31.64
CA LEU A 85 -18.23 20.59 31.49
C LEU A 85 -17.28 20.58 32.69
N TRP A 86 -16.84 21.75 33.19
CA TRP A 86 -16.05 21.85 34.42
C TRP A 86 -16.82 21.38 35.66
N GLY A 87 -18.13 21.63 35.73
CA GLY A 87 -19.01 21.10 36.77
C GLY A 87 -19.02 19.57 36.82
N HIS A 88 -19.09 18.92 35.64
CA HIS A 88 -18.95 17.46 35.55
C HIS A 88 -17.55 16.98 36.00
N VAL A 89 -16.48 17.67 35.58
CA VAL A 89 -15.11 17.34 35.99
C VAL A 89 -14.96 17.40 37.53
N LYS A 90 -15.43 18.49 38.15
CA LYS A 90 -15.36 18.69 39.61
C LYS A 90 -16.20 17.67 40.39
N ASN A 91 -17.40 17.35 39.91
CA ASN A 91 -18.25 16.32 40.53
C ASN A 91 -17.55 14.94 40.51
N ILE A 92 -16.95 14.58 39.38
CA ILE A 92 -16.26 13.30 39.25
C ILE A 92 -14.95 13.30 40.05
N ASP A 93 -14.24 14.43 40.15
CA ASP A 93 -13.07 14.58 41.03
C ASP A 93 -13.41 14.29 42.51
N ALA A 94 -14.53 14.81 43.01
CA ALA A 94 -15.01 14.53 44.36
C ALA A 94 -15.40 13.04 44.54
N ARG A 95 -15.96 12.40 43.52
CA ARG A 95 -16.25 10.96 43.53
C ARG A 95 -14.98 10.10 43.54
N LEU A 96 -13.95 10.52 42.82
CA LEU A 96 -12.63 9.87 42.85
C LEU A 96 -12.01 9.97 44.24
N ASP A 97 -12.14 11.12 44.92
CA ASP A 97 -11.68 11.27 46.31
C ASP A 97 -12.42 10.35 47.26
N ALA A 98 -13.75 10.30 47.18
CA ALA A 98 -14.56 9.40 48.00
C ALA A 98 -14.18 7.92 47.77
N TYR A 99 -13.98 7.53 46.51
CA TYR A 99 -13.56 6.18 46.14
C TYR A 99 -12.17 5.84 46.72
N LEU A 100 -11.17 6.71 46.55
CA LEU A 100 -9.81 6.48 47.03
C LEU A 100 -9.73 6.49 48.57
N GLN A 101 -10.45 7.36 49.25
CA GLN A 101 -10.52 7.37 50.72
C GLN A 101 -11.17 6.10 51.27
N TYR A 102 -12.16 5.56 50.57
CA TYR A 102 -12.84 4.34 51.00
C TYR A 102 -11.95 3.11 50.85
N LEU A 103 -11.18 3.02 49.75
CA LEU A 103 -10.18 1.96 49.55
C LEU A 103 -9.10 1.89 50.63
N GLN A 104 -8.83 3.00 51.34
CA GLN A 104 -7.85 3.06 52.42
C GLN A 104 -8.39 2.58 53.78
N LYS A 105 -9.72 2.49 53.96
CA LYS A 105 -10.34 2.30 55.28
C LYS A 105 -10.62 0.85 55.67
N THR A 106 -10.73 -0.08 54.71
CA THR A 106 -11.07 -1.48 55.04
C THR A 106 -10.58 -2.46 53.95
N PRO A 107 -9.99 -3.62 54.35
CA PRO A 107 -9.33 -4.53 53.41
C PRO A 107 -10.27 -5.37 52.51
N ASP A 108 -11.58 -5.41 52.78
CA ASP A 108 -12.51 -6.39 52.16
C ASP A 108 -13.66 -5.79 51.32
N VAL A 109 -13.45 -4.64 50.65
CA VAL A 109 -14.58 -3.74 50.26
C VAL A 109 -14.55 -3.14 48.85
N ARG A 110 -13.95 -3.82 47.88
CA ARG A 110 -13.95 -3.34 46.47
C ARG A 110 -15.34 -3.34 45.83
N LYS A 111 -16.20 -4.29 46.19
CA LYS A 111 -17.60 -4.36 45.69
C LYS A 111 -18.47 -3.18 46.19
N THR A 112 -18.29 -2.70 47.42
CA THR A 112 -19.04 -1.56 47.96
C THR A 112 -18.43 -0.22 47.52
N ALA A 113 -17.11 -0.17 47.26
CA ALA A 113 -16.45 1.00 46.68
C ALA A 113 -16.97 1.35 45.27
N ALA A 114 -17.38 0.34 44.48
CA ALA A 114 -17.97 0.51 43.15
C ALA A 114 -19.28 1.33 43.13
N VAL A 115 -19.93 1.53 44.29
CA VAL A 115 -21.09 2.43 44.44
C VAL A 115 -20.68 3.90 44.21
N TYR A 116 -19.45 4.27 44.58
CA TYR A 116 -18.98 5.65 44.52
C TYR A 116 -18.42 6.03 43.15
N LEU A 117 -17.79 5.08 42.45
CA LEU A 117 -17.19 5.28 41.13
C LEU A 117 -17.59 4.16 40.17
N SER A 118 -18.21 4.54 39.05
CA SER A 118 -18.65 3.60 38.03
C SER A 118 -17.95 3.87 36.69
N PRO A 119 -17.84 2.88 35.79
CA PRO A 119 -17.27 3.07 34.45
C PRO A 119 -17.89 4.23 33.66
N ARG A 120 -19.18 4.49 33.86
CA ARG A 120 -19.91 5.60 33.21
C ARG A 120 -19.43 6.96 33.73
N HIS A 121 -19.16 7.09 35.01
CA HIS A 121 -18.62 8.33 35.59
C HIS A 121 -17.24 8.64 34.99
N VAL A 122 -16.35 7.65 34.92
CA VAL A 122 -15.00 7.85 34.35
C VAL A 122 -15.05 8.13 32.84
N SER A 123 -15.98 7.49 32.12
CA SER A 123 -16.19 7.78 30.70
C SER A 123 -16.73 9.20 30.47
N LEU A 124 -17.63 9.67 31.34
CA LEU A 124 -18.13 11.05 31.31
C LEU A 124 -16.99 12.05 31.54
N LEU A 125 -16.10 11.78 32.49
CA LEU A 125 -14.91 12.58 32.72
C LEU A 125 -14.05 12.67 31.47
N ALA A 126 -13.75 11.52 30.85
CA ALA A 126 -12.93 11.48 29.64
C ALA A 126 -13.52 12.33 28.51
N HIS A 127 -14.84 12.21 28.26
CA HIS A 127 -15.54 12.99 27.23
C HIS A 127 -15.59 14.50 27.56
N ALA A 128 -15.83 14.86 28.82
CA ALA A 128 -15.85 16.26 29.24
C ALA A 128 -14.47 16.91 29.09
N VAL A 129 -13.42 16.25 29.61
CA VAL A 129 -12.03 16.69 29.50
C VAL A 129 -11.58 16.76 28.04
N PHE A 130 -11.93 15.77 27.21
CA PHE A 130 -11.62 15.80 25.78
C PHE A 130 -12.28 17.00 25.08
N THR A 131 -13.54 17.31 25.42
CA THR A 131 -14.24 18.45 24.82
C THR A 131 -13.61 19.77 25.24
N LEU A 132 -13.28 19.91 26.54
CA LEU A 132 -12.54 21.08 27.06
C LEU A 132 -11.15 21.21 26.42
N GLN A 133 -10.45 20.10 26.19
CA GLN A 133 -9.19 20.11 25.43
C GLN A 133 -9.37 20.72 24.05
N GLN A 134 -10.42 20.33 23.31
CA GLN A 134 -10.69 20.89 21.98
C GLN A 134 -10.92 22.40 22.00
N PHE A 135 -11.38 22.97 23.11
CA PHE A 135 -11.58 24.42 23.24
C PHE A 135 -10.25 25.16 23.37
N GLU A 136 -9.20 24.51 23.88
CA GLU A 136 -7.85 25.09 24.01
C GLU A 136 -6.99 24.92 22.75
N GLU A 137 -7.40 24.09 21.79
CA GLU A 137 -6.60 23.78 20.60
C GLU A 137 -6.46 25.01 19.66
N PRO A 138 -5.31 25.19 18.98
CA PRO A 138 -5.05 26.38 18.16
C PRO A 138 -6.04 26.61 17.01
N TYR A 139 -6.72 25.55 16.54
CA TYR A 139 -7.72 25.62 15.48
C TYR A 139 -9.13 25.98 15.97
N ALA A 140 -9.37 26.04 17.29
CA ALA A 140 -10.65 26.46 17.82
C ALA A 140 -10.89 27.95 17.53
N ARG A 141 -12.14 28.32 17.28
CA ARG A 141 -12.54 29.72 17.08
C ARG A 141 -12.17 30.56 18.32
N HIS A 142 -11.84 31.83 18.11
CA HIS A 142 -11.43 32.74 19.18
C HIS A 142 -12.46 32.82 20.31
N GLU A 143 -13.74 32.95 19.96
CA GLU A 143 -14.86 32.97 20.92
C GLU A 143 -14.97 31.71 21.78
N VAL A 144 -14.53 30.55 21.27
CA VAL A 144 -14.54 29.27 22.01
C VAL A 144 -13.36 29.22 22.98
N ARG A 145 -12.19 29.71 22.56
CA ARG A 145 -10.98 29.77 23.39
C ARG A 145 -11.15 30.73 24.56
N ASP A 146 -11.75 31.89 24.30
CA ASP A 146 -12.03 32.91 25.32
C ASP A 146 -13.04 32.42 26.35
N ALA A 147 -13.95 31.53 25.95
CA ALA A 147 -14.99 31.03 26.82
C ALA A 147 -14.49 30.10 27.94
N VAL A 148 -13.26 29.59 27.82
CA VAL A 148 -12.63 28.83 28.89
C VAL A 148 -11.81 29.81 29.74
N SER A 149 -12.32 30.14 30.93
CA SER A 149 -11.55 30.83 31.96
C SER A 149 -10.71 29.80 32.73
N VAL A 150 -9.48 29.54 32.29
CA VAL A 150 -8.53 28.69 33.03
C VAL A 150 -7.72 29.55 34.00
N VAL A 151 -7.80 29.23 35.30
CA VAL A 151 -6.94 29.82 36.34
C VAL A 151 -5.95 28.79 36.90
N GLN A 152 -4.94 29.24 37.66
CA GLN A 152 -3.91 28.35 38.23
C GLN A 152 -4.49 27.20 39.06
N LYS A 153 -5.57 27.45 39.82
CA LYS A 153 -6.24 26.41 40.61
C LYS A 153 -6.81 25.28 39.75
N ASP A 154 -7.25 25.57 38.53
CA ASP A 154 -7.77 24.57 37.59
C ASP A 154 -6.63 23.68 37.08
N VAL A 155 -5.45 24.27 36.82
CA VAL A 155 -4.24 23.55 36.39
C VAL A 155 -3.79 22.57 37.46
N GLU A 156 -3.70 23.03 38.71
CA GLU A 156 -3.38 22.17 39.84
C GLU A 156 -4.44 21.07 40.03
N MET A 157 -5.73 21.41 39.85
CA MET A 157 -6.81 20.43 39.93
C MET A 157 -6.67 19.35 38.85
N VAL A 158 -6.37 19.72 37.60
CA VAL A 158 -6.18 18.75 36.51
C VAL A 158 -4.95 17.87 36.76
N ALA A 159 -3.85 18.42 37.27
CA ALA A 159 -2.67 17.62 37.66
C ALA A 159 -2.98 16.65 38.82
N ARG A 160 -3.74 17.10 39.83
CA ARG A 160 -4.22 16.25 40.93
C ARG A 160 -5.18 15.17 40.42
N LEU A 161 -6.10 15.52 39.53
CA LEU A 161 -7.04 14.60 38.91
C LEU A 161 -6.30 13.49 38.14
N GLY A 162 -5.28 13.85 37.36
CA GLY A 162 -4.41 12.88 36.68
C GLY A 162 -3.74 11.92 37.67
N THR A 163 -3.25 12.45 38.80
CA THR A 163 -2.66 11.63 39.87
C THR A 163 -3.69 10.69 40.53
N LYS A 164 -4.93 11.13 40.71
CA LYS A 164 -6.03 10.29 41.21
C LYS A 164 -6.36 9.17 40.22
N LEU A 165 -6.48 9.48 38.92
CA LEU A 165 -6.74 8.50 37.87
C LEU A 165 -5.64 7.44 37.77
N ILE A 166 -4.37 7.83 37.94
CA ILE A 166 -3.23 6.90 38.03
C ILE A 166 -3.42 5.93 39.20
N ARG A 167 -3.80 6.41 40.38
CA ARG A 167 -4.04 5.54 41.55
C ARG A 167 -5.20 4.58 41.32
N VAL A 168 -6.28 5.06 40.71
CA VAL A 168 -7.43 4.21 40.33
C VAL A 168 -7.01 3.16 39.31
N LEU A 169 -6.26 3.54 38.28
CA LEU A 169 -5.76 2.64 37.25
C LEU A 169 -4.85 1.56 37.85
N ARG A 170 -3.91 1.95 38.70
CA ARG A 170 -3.04 1.02 39.44
C ARG A 170 -3.87 0.05 40.29
N GLY A 171 -4.79 0.55 41.11
CA GLY A 171 -5.65 -0.29 41.94
C GLY A 171 -6.50 -1.28 41.13
N ALA A 172 -7.02 -0.83 39.98
CA ALA A 172 -7.78 -1.70 39.07
C ALA A 172 -6.91 -2.75 38.37
N LEU A 173 -5.62 -2.45 38.13
CA LEU A 173 -4.67 -3.41 37.57
C LEU A 173 -4.24 -4.47 38.59
N GLU A 174 -4.06 -4.07 39.86
CA GLU A 174 -3.72 -4.96 40.96
C GLU A 174 -4.93 -5.80 41.45
N GLY A 175 -6.16 -5.36 41.18
CA GLY A 175 -7.37 -6.04 41.61
C GLY A 175 -7.69 -7.32 40.85
N GLN A 176 -8.21 -8.34 41.54
CA GLN A 176 -8.66 -9.61 40.94
C GLN A 176 -10.18 -9.68 40.71
N ASP A 177 -10.96 -8.71 41.25
CA ASP A 177 -12.42 -8.69 41.14
C ASP A 177 -12.93 -8.17 39.79
N GLY A 178 -14.00 -8.79 39.25
CA GLY A 178 -14.58 -8.44 37.95
C GLY A 178 -15.18 -7.04 37.83
N SER A 179 -15.52 -6.37 38.93
CA SER A 179 -16.02 -4.98 38.92
C SER A 179 -14.94 -3.96 38.58
N ASP A 180 -13.70 -4.19 39.02
CA ASP A 180 -12.56 -3.27 38.82
C ASP A 180 -12.02 -3.37 37.39
N VAL A 181 -12.17 -4.54 36.76
CA VAL A 181 -11.79 -4.76 35.36
C VAL A 181 -12.55 -3.84 34.42
N ASN A 182 -13.82 -3.54 34.72
CA ASN A 182 -14.65 -2.67 33.90
C ASN A 182 -14.26 -1.19 34.00
N LEU A 183 -13.49 -0.80 35.04
CA LEU A 183 -12.96 0.56 35.19
C LEU A 183 -11.69 0.79 34.36
N LEU A 184 -11.00 -0.28 33.94
CA LEU A 184 -9.72 -0.18 33.25
C LEU A 184 -9.79 0.62 31.92
N PRO A 185 -10.63 0.27 30.92
CA PRO A 185 -10.65 1.04 29.67
C PRO A 185 -11.11 2.50 29.81
N PRO A 186 -12.16 2.83 30.61
CA PRO A 186 -12.53 4.21 30.88
C PRO A 186 -11.44 5.01 31.57
N THR A 187 -10.75 4.43 32.55
CA THR A 187 -9.69 5.14 33.31
C THR A 187 -8.48 5.41 32.44
N GLU A 188 -8.07 4.44 31.62
CA GLU A 188 -7.03 4.63 30.62
C GLU A 188 -7.38 5.73 29.61
N MET A 189 -8.64 5.75 29.14
CA MET A 189 -9.14 6.80 28.25
C MET A 189 -9.14 8.18 28.93
N ALA A 190 -9.66 8.28 30.16
CA ALA A 190 -9.67 9.51 30.94
C ALA A 190 -8.26 10.02 31.24
N LEU A 191 -7.32 9.12 31.53
CA LEU A 191 -5.92 9.49 31.76
C LEU A 191 -5.28 10.06 30.49
N GLY A 192 -5.51 9.42 29.34
CA GLY A 192 -5.04 9.92 28.04
C GLY A 192 -5.59 11.31 27.70
N THR A 193 -6.87 11.57 27.95
CA THR A 193 -7.48 12.89 27.70
C THR A 193 -6.99 13.94 28.71
N VAL A 194 -6.77 13.56 29.97
CA VAL A 194 -6.17 14.45 30.99
C VAL A 194 -4.73 14.82 30.63
N PHE A 195 -3.91 13.90 30.12
CA PHE A 195 -2.57 14.23 29.61
C PHE A 195 -2.62 15.33 28.55
N MET A 196 -3.48 15.16 27.56
CA MET A 196 -3.62 16.11 26.45
C MET A 196 -4.21 17.45 26.90
N PHE A 197 -5.20 17.43 27.79
CA PHE A 197 -5.81 18.65 28.32
C PHE A 197 -4.86 19.46 29.18
N ALA A 198 -4.14 18.81 30.11
CA ALA A 198 -3.14 19.46 30.95
C ALA A 198 -2.12 20.24 30.09
N VAL A 199 -1.62 19.62 29.03
CA VAL A 199 -0.65 20.26 28.14
C VAL A 199 -1.28 21.38 27.30
N SER A 200 -2.55 21.25 26.92
CA SER A 200 -3.25 22.32 26.20
C SER A 200 -3.39 23.57 27.08
N MET A 201 -3.68 23.40 28.37
CA MET A 201 -3.72 24.50 29.35
C MET A 201 -2.35 25.17 29.54
N ALA A 202 -1.24 24.41 29.43
CA ALA A 202 0.11 24.96 29.56
C ALA A 202 0.43 26.06 28.52
N SER A 203 -0.32 26.14 27.42
CA SER A 203 -0.13 27.14 26.36
C SER A 203 -0.46 28.57 26.80
N ARG A 204 -1.22 28.77 27.87
CA ARG A 204 -1.62 30.10 28.36
C ARG A 204 -0.47 30.76 29.14
N SER A 205 -0.09 31.97 28.73
CA SER A 205 1.05 32.71 29.30
C SER A 205 0.92 33.05 30.79
N ALA A 206 -0.30 33.21 31.30
CA ALA A 206 -0.55 33.54 32.72
C ALA A 206 -0.48 32.33 33.68
N ILE A 207 -0.24 31.13 33.17
CA ILE A 207 -0.27 29.88 33.94
C ILE A 207 1.14 29.42 34.30
N ASP A 208 1.36 29.09 35.57
CA ASP A 208 2.56 28.38 36.00
C ASP A 208 2.44 26.90 35.62
N VAL A 209 3.40 26.43 34.82
CA VAL A 209 3.48 25.08 34.27
C VAL A 209 4.11 24.07 35.23
N SER A 210 4.61 24.51 36.39
CA SER A 210 5.28 23.65 37.39
C SER A 210 4.43 22.45 37.84
N PRO A 211 3.10 22.58 38.09
CA PRO A 211 2.27 21.42 38.43
C PRO A 211 2.19 20.39 37.29
N ILE A 212 2.18 20.85 36.04
CA ILE A 212 2.10 19.99 34.86
C ILE A 212 3.44 19.30 34.63
N THR A 213 4.56 20.03 34.67
CA THR A 213 5.90 19.44 34.52
C THR A 213 6.19 18.43 35.63
N THR A 214 5.80 18.72 36.88
CA THR A 214 5.91 17.78 38.02
C THR A 214 5.09 16.52 37.80
N PHE A 215 3.86 16.67 37.30
CA PHE A 215 2.99 15.55 36.98
C PHE A 215 3.59 14.63 35.90
N PHE A 216 4.14 15.20 34.82
CA PHE A 216 4.79 14.44 33.75
C PHE A 216 6.15 13.87 34.16
N ASN A 217 6.85 14.51 35.10
CA ASN A 217 8.13 14.01 35.63
C ASN A 217 7.97 12.98 36.76
N SER A 218 6.74 12.69 37.19
CA SER A 218 6.47 11.71 38.24
C SER A 218 6.74 10.28 37.75
N GLU A 219 7.46 9.48 38.55
CA GLU A 219 7.76 8.07 38.24
C GLU A 219 6.49 7.25 38.04
N ILE A 220 5.46 7.48 38.86
CA ILE A 220 4.22 6.72 38.80
C ILE A 220 3.46 6.98 37.49
N THR A 221 3.51 8.22 37.01
CA THR A 221 2.90 8.64 35.75
C THR A 221 3.65 8.01 34.59
N TRP A 222 4.98 8.04 34.65
CA TRP A 222 5.83 7.43 33.63
C TRP A 222 5.63 5.92 33.55
N GLU A 223 5.61 5.20 34.68
CA GLU A 223 5.36 3.77 34.77
C GLU A 223 4.00 3.40 34.15
N LEU A 224 2.93 4.07 34.58
CA LEU A 224 1.58 3.78 34.08
C LEU A 224 1.33 4.27 32.65
N SER A 225 2.19 5.12 32.10
CA SER A 225 2.13 5.46 30.68
C SER A 225 2.46 4.28 29.75
N GLY A 226 3.02 3.19 30.29
CA GLY A 226 3.38 1.97 29.56
C GLY A 226 2.35 0.85 29.56
N VAL A 227 1.20 1.01 30.22
CA VAL A 227 0.22 -0.09 30.42
C VAL A 227 -0.51 -0.49 29.14
N SER A 228 -0.51 0.38 28.12
CA SER A 228 -1.16 0.11 26.84
C SER A 228 -0.60 0.97 25.70
N ILE A 229 -0.92 0.59 24.46
CA ILE A 229 -0.62 1.40 23.26
C ILE A 229 -1.24 2.80 23.35
N PHE A 230 -2.49 2.92 23.79
CA PHE A 230 -3.17 4.21 23.83
C PHE A 230 -2.60 5.13 24.91
N ALA A 231 -2.30 4.60 26.11
CA ALA A 231 -1.65 5.35 27.17
C ALA A 231 -0.26 5.84 26.73
N ASN A 232 0.51 4.96 26.09
CA ASN A 232 1.84 5.28 25.59
C ASN A 232 1.81 6.38 24.52
N GLU A 233 0.92 6.25 23.52
CA GLU A 233 0.79 7.23 22.44
C GLU A 233 0.31 8.58 22.96
N SER A 234 -0.69 8.61 23.86
CA SER A 234 -1.21 9.84 24.46
C SER A 234 -0.15 10.55 25.30
N TYR A 235 0.61 9.80 26.11
CA TYR A 235 1.68 10.36 26.93
C TYR A 235 2.85 10.89 26.09
N CYS A 236 3.27 10.17 25.04
CA CYS A 236 4.32 10.64 24.14
C CYS A 236 3.89 11.91 23.37
N GLU A 237 2.63 11.98 22.92
CA GLU A 237 2.07 13.18 22.29
C GLU A 237 2.03 14.36 23.26
N ALA A 238 1.56 14.13 24.48
CA ALA A 238 1.48 15.16 25.50
C ALA A 238 2.88 15.70 25.86
N LEU A 239 3.89 14.83 26.06
CA LEU A 239 5.26 15.28 26.32
C LEU A 239 5.85 16.09 25.16
N TYR A 240 5.63 15.66 23.91
CA TYR A 240 6.05 16.41 22.74
C TYR A 240 5.45 17.82 22.72
N ARG A 241 4.14 17.93 22.94
CA ARG A 241 3.44 19.22 22.99
C ARG A 241 3.90 20.06 24.18
N LEU A 242 4.14 19.45 25.33
CA LEU A 242 4.62 20.15 26.53
C LEU A 242 5.98 20.78 26.27
N ILE A 243 6.93 20.01 25.74
CA ILE A 243 8.25 20.52 25.36
C ILE A 243 8.08 21.68 24.37
N SER A 244 7.23 21.52 23.35
CA SER A 244 6.98 22.57 22.36
C SER A 244 6.41 23.86 22.99
N VAL A 245 5.48 23.72 23.93
CA VAL A 245 4.88 24.83 24.68
C VAL A 245 5.90 25.52 25.58
N LEU A 246 6.75 24.77 26.28
CA LEU A 246 7.80 25.33 27.13
C LEU A 246 8.74 26.21 26.29
N PHE A 247 9.15 25.75 25.11
CA PHE A 247 9.98 26.56 24.20
C PHE A 247 9.25 27.76 23.59
N ALA A 248 7.95 27.63 23.30
CA ALA A 248 7.14 28.76 22.84
C ALA A 248 7.04 29.86 23.92
N ARG A 249 7.07 29.47 25.19
CA ARG A 249 7.02 30.35 26.37
C ARG A 249 8.39 30.58 27.00
N ARG A 250 9.46 30.56 26.18
CA ARG A 250 10.82 30.59 26.72
C ARG A 250 11.20 31.83 27.52
N SER A 251 10.50 32.94 27.30
CA SER A 251 10.65 34.17 28.07
C SER A 251 10.15 34.06 29.50
N ASP A 252 9.29 33.08 29.78
CA ASP A 252 8.54 33.00 31.02
C ASP A 252 9.27 32.17 32.09
N PHE A 253 10.27 31.37 31.71
CA PHE A 253 10.96 30.45 32.63
C PHE A 253 12.47 30.34 32.36
N ASP A 254 13.24 30.17 33.42
CA ASP A 254 14.68 29.91 33.34
C ASP A 254 14.98 28.40 33.20
N GLY A 255 15.98 28.05 32.41
CA GLY A 255 16.51 26.68 32.32
C GLY A 255 15.60 25.67 31.57
N ILE A 256 14.72 26.17 30.71
CA ILE A 256 13.76 25.35 29.93
C ILE A 256 14.46 24.30 29.08
N GLU A 257 15.63 24.62 28.52
CA GLU A 257 16.40 23.69 27.69
C GLU A 257 16.79 22.45 28.49
N ARG A 258 17.17 22.64 29.76
CA ARG A 258 17.51 21.53 30.65
C ARG A 258 16.29 20.69 31.01
N VAL A 259 15.22 21.33 31.47
CA VAL A 259 13.98 20.62 31.86
C VAL A 259 13.40 19.86 30.66
N SER A 260 13.36 20.49 29.49
CA SER A 260 12.88 19.88 28.26
C SER A 260 13.77 18.72 27.80
N ALA A 261 15.09 18.83 27.95
CA ALA A 261 16.02 17.75 27.66
C ALA A 261 15.85 16.58 28.62
N GLU A 262 15.64 16.83 29.91
CA GLU A 262 15.36 15.78 30.91
C GLU A 262 14.03 15.07 30.61
N LEU A 263 12.97 15.79 30.27
CA LEU A 263 11.68 15.20 29.84
C LEU A 263 11.85 14.37 28.55
N LEU A 264 12.60 14.88 27.57
CA LEU A 264 12.84 14.16 26.33
C LEU A 264 13.65 12.88 26.56
N VAL A 265 14.78 12.95 27.27
CA VAL A 265 15.69 11.80 27.44
C VAL A 265 15.13 10.77 28.42
N ASN A 266 14.58 11.21 29.56
CA ASN A 266 14.22 10.34 30.68
C ASN A 266 12.74 9.95 30.72
N ARG A 267 11.85 10.61 29.96
CA ARG A 267 10.41 10.31 29.99
C ARG A 267 9.83 9.96 28.62
N LEU A 268 10.21 10.68 27.58
CA LEU A 268 9.74 10.42 26.22
C LEU A 268 10.56 9.28 25.58
N ALA A 269 11.88 9.42 25.54
CA ALA A 269 12.76 8.46 24.90
C ALA A 269 13.01 7.22 25.75
N ALA A 270 13.05 7.35 27.07
CA ALA A 270 12.98 6.21 27.98
C ALA A 270 11.51 5.83 28.19
N ARG A 271 11.16 4.56 27.96
CA ARG A 271 9.81 4.04 28.21
C ARG A 271 9.86 2.98 29.31
N PRO A 272 8.79 2.85 30.09
CA PRO A 272 8.71 1.82 31.12
C PRO A 272 8.77 0.41 30.48
N PRO A 273 9.25 -0.59 31.23
CA PRO A 273 9.23 -1.99 30.82
C PRO A 273 7.84 -2.45 30.36
N LEU A 274 7.77 -3.27 29.30
CA LEU A 274 6.51 -3.88 28.92
C LEU A 274 6.09 -4.93 29.96
N ASN A 275 4.93 -4.72 30.59
CA ASN A 275 4.22 -5.77 31.33
C ASN A 275 3.15 -6.39 30.42
N TRP A 276 3.47 -7.54 29.84
CA TRP A 276 2.61 -8.19 28.86
C TRP A 276 1.30 -8.66 29.47
N ASN A 277 1.30 -9.12 30.73
CA ASN A 277 0.09 -9.56 31.41
C ASN A 277 -0.94 -8.43 31.57
N THR A 278 -0.47 -7.24 31.97
CA THR A 278 -1.30 -6.02 32.06
C THR A 278 -1.88 -5.64 30.70
N VAL A 279 -1.03 -5.62 29.67
CA VAL A 279 -1.45 -5.26 28.31
C VAL A 279 -2.47 -6.26 27.76
N LYS A 280 -2.23 -7.55 27.93
CA LYS A 280 -3.12 -8.64 27.52
C LYS A 280 -4.49 -8.53 28.20
N ARG A 281 -4.52 -8.17 29.49
CA ARG A 281 -5.77 -7.94 30.25
C ARG A 281 -6.59 -6.77 29.69
N LEU A 282 -5.94 -5.67 29.30
CA LEU A 282 -6.61 -4.53 28.67
C LEU A 282 -7.09 -4.83 27.24
N GLN A 283 -6.35 -5.66 26.51
CA GLN A 283 -6.67 -6.03 25.13
C GLN A 283 -7.79 -7.05 25.02
N SER A 284 -7.88 -8.01 25.94
CA SER A 284 -8.97 -9.00 25.95
C SER A 284 -10.34 -8.33 26.05
N LEU A 285 -10.45 -7.23 26.81
CA LEU A 285 -11.65 -6.40 26.89
C LEU A 285 -12.01 -5.70 25.57
N ARG A 286 -11.07 -5.61 24.62
CA ARG A 286 -11.22 -4.95 23.32
C ARG A 286 -11.36 -5.94 22.15
N ASN A 287 -11.29 -7.26 22.39
CA ASN A 287 -11.33 -8.32 21.38
C ASN A 287 -10.29 -8.15 20.24
N VAL A 288 -9.08 -7.67 20.56
CA VAL A 288 -7.98 -7.55 19.58
C VAL A 288 -6.83 -8.48 19.98
N ALA A 289 -6.50 -9.44 19.12
CA ALA A 289 -5.32 -10.29 19.30
C ALA A 289 -4.06 -9.53 18.83
N LEU A 290 -3.18 -9.18 19.77
CA LEU A 290 -1.88 -8.56 19.51
C LEU A 290 -0.76 -9.44 20.07
N SER A 291 0.46 -9.22 19.58
CA SER A 291 1.67 -9.84 20.12
C SER A 291 2.48 -8.82 20.92
N PRO A 292 3.32 -9.26 21.88
CA PRO A 292 4.17 -8.34 22.66
C PRO A 292 5.14 -7.57 21.76
N GLN A 293 5.67 -8.19 20.70
CA GLN A 293 6.55 -7.53 19.72
C GLN A 293 5.85 -6.36 19.02
N TYR A 294 4.59 -6.54 18.62
CA TYR A 294 3.82 -5.47 17.97
C TYR A 294 3.66 -4.27 18.92
N VAL A 295 3.40 -4.51 20.20
CA VAL A 295 3.26 -3.43 21.20
C VAL A 295 4.57 -2.65 21.37
N VAL A 296 5.70 -3.34 21.51
CA VAL A 296 7.02 -2.69 21.61
C VAL A 296 7.35 -1.89 20.34
N LEU A 297 7.07 -2.43 19.16
CA LEU A 297 7.28 -1.72 17.89
C LEU A 297 6.37 -0.48 17.78
N ARG A 298 5.12 -0.53 18.29
CA ARG A 298 4.25 0.65 18.40
C ARG A 298 4.85 1.70 19.32
N TYR A 299 5.41 1.29 20.46
CA TYR A 299 6.02 2.21 21.41
C TYR A 299 7.23 2.91 20.78
N ILE A 300 8.14 2.14 20.16
CA ILE A 300 9.31 2.69 19.46
C ILE A 300 8.88 3.62 18.33
N SER A 301 7.83 3.27 17.57
CA SER A 301 7.34 4.16 16.52
C SER A 301 6.82 5.48 17.06
N ALA A 302 6.09 5.47 18.18
CA ALA A 302 5.59 6.68 18.82
C ALA A 302 6.76 7.55 19.31
N VAL A 303 7.73 6.95 20.02
CA VAL A 303 8.95 7.62 20.49
C VAL A 303 9.71 8.24 19.32
N ARG A 304 10.04 7.43 18.31
CA ARG A 304 10.78 7.89 17.13
C ARG A 304 10.12 9.07 16.45
N HIS A 305 8.81 8.98 16.22
CA HIS A 305 8.10 10.05 15.53
C HIS A 305 8.19 11.38 16.29
N ARG A 306 8.09 11.37 17.62
CA ARG A 306 8.20 12.59 18.46
C ARG A 306 9.64 13.09 18.59
N VAL A 307 10.61 12.19 18.72
CA VAL A 307 12.04 12.54 18.70
C VAL A 307 12.38 13.27 17.39
N LEU A 308 11.91 12.76 16.25
CA LEU A 308 12.14 13.40 14.95
C LEU A 308 11.49 14.77 14.85
N LEU A 309 10.26 14.96 15.36
CA LEU A 309 9.62 16.28 15.34
C LEU A 309 10.36 17.32 16.22
N LEU A 310 10.96 16.90 17.32
CA LEU A 310 11.69 17.80 18.23
C LEU A 310 13.13 18.10 17.79
N LEU A 311 13.80 17.14 17.13
CA LEU A 311 15.22 17.20 16.83
C LEU A 311 15.57 17.26 15.35
N ALA A 312 14.56 17.27 14.45
CA ALA A 312 14.80 17.49 13.03
C ALA A 312 15.58 18.80 12.81
N PRO A 313 16.52 18.85 11.85
CA PRO A 313 17.32 20.05 11.59
C PRO A 313 16.47 21.29 11.29
N GLU A 314 15.31 21.08 10.67
CA GLU A 314 14.35 22.14 10.31
C GLU A 314 13.52 22.63 11.50
N ALA A 315 13.52 21.92 12.63
CA ALA A 315 12.72 22.29 13.79
C ALA A 315 13.37 23.48 14.53
N PRO A 316 12.63 24.58 14.80
CA PRO A 316 13.18 25.78 15.42
C PRO A 316 13.72 25.53 16.85
N ILE A 317 13.22 24.49 17.51
CA ILE A 317 13.60 24.10 18.87
C ILE A 317 14.90 23.27 18.88
N ALA A 318 15.23 22.58 17.79
CA ALA A 318 16.28 21.57 17.77
C ALA A 318 17.66 22.13 18.14
N ASN A 319 18.02 23.31 17.64
CA ASN A 319 19.33 23.93 17.89
C ASN A 319 19.58 24.20 19.39
N MET A 320 18.53 24.48 20.15
CA MET A 320 18.62 24.72 21.60
C MET A 320 18.56 23.41 22.38
N LEU A 321 17.78 22.43 21.93
CA LEU A 321 17.55 21.18 22.67
C LEU A 321 18.67 20.15 22.50
N ARG A 322 19.25 20.04 21.29
CA ARG A 322 20.29 19.04 20.95
C ARG A 322 21.50 19.08 21.92
N PRO A 323 22.11 20.24 22.26
CA PRO A 323 23.27 20.29 23.14
C PRO A 323 23.01 19.79 24.56
N TYR A 324 21.79 19.98 25.08
CA TYR A 324 21.42 19.53 26.42
C TYR A 324 21.13 18.03 26.43
N CYS A 325 20.41 17.51 25.44
CA CYS A 325 20.20 16.07 25.31
C CYS A 325 21.51 15.31 25.10
N ALA A 326 22.42 15.86 24.30
CA ALA A 326 23.76 15.30 24.09
C ALA A 326 24.55 15.22 25.41
N ARG A 327 24.52 16.28 26.22
CA ARG A 327 25.15 16.29 27.56
C ARG A 327 24.58 15.21 28.48
N ILE A 328 23.26 15.02 28.54
CA ILE A 328 22.64 13.97 29.37
C ILE A 328 23.08 12.57 28.90
N LEU A 329 23.12 12.31 27.58
CA LEU A 329 23.61 11.03 27.06
C LEU A 329 25.11 10.81 27.33
N GLN A 330 25.92 11.86 27.31
CA GLN A 330 27.33 11.76 27.71
C GLN A 330 27.48 11.41 29.20
N GLU A 331 26.63 11.95 30.07
CA GLU A 331 26.59 11.57 31.48
C GLU A 331 26.24 10.10 31.69
N PHE A 332 25.33 9.55 30.89
CA PHE A 332 25.03 8.11 30.91
C PHE A 332 26.28 7.29 30.58
N GLY A 333 27.04 7.72 29.56
CA GLY A 333 28.33 7.11 29.21
C GLY A 333 29.33 7.14 30.36
N LYS A 334 29.48 8.29 31.04
CA LYS A 334 30.37 8.45 32.21
C LYS A 334 29.96 7.54 33.37
N ARG A 335 28.65 7.34 33.58
CA ARG A 335 28.10 6.46 34.63
C ARG A 335 28.03 4.99 34.23
N LYS A 336 28.47 4.63 33.02
CA LYS A 336 28.33 3.29 32.43
C LYS A 336 26.87 2.80 32.42
N GLN A 337 25.91 3.72 32.28
CA GLN A 337 24.51 3.38 32.19
C GLN A 337 24.16 2.95 30.76
N MET A 338 23.56 1.77 30.63
CA MET A 338 23.15 1.23 29.33
C MET A 338 21.95 2.00 28.77
N ILE A 339 22.01 2.39 27.49
CA ILE A 339 20.90 3.05 26.79
C ILE A 339 19.82 2.02 26.44
N SER A 340 18.55 2.30 26.77
CA SER A 340 17.43 1.41 26.41
C SER A 340 17.17 1.36 24.91
N TYR A 341 16.51 0.30 24.43
CA TYR A 341 16.12 0.19 23.02
C TYR A 341 15.23 1.35 22.53
N TYR A 342 14.41 1.93 23.40
CA TYR A 342 13.60 3.10 23.07
C TYR A 342 14.46 4.37 22.83
N GLN A 343 15.55 4.50 23.59
CA GLN A 343 16.47 5.64 23.51
C GLN A 343 17.49 5.52 22.37
N VAL A 344 17.65 4.36 21.74
CA VAL A 344 18.54 4.18 20.58
C VAL A 344 18.20 5.13 19.43
N THR A 345 16.91 5.44 19.23
CA THR A 345 16.49 6.41 18.21
C THR A 345 16.96 7.83 18.55
N LEU A 346 16.95 8.19 19.84
CA LEU A 346 17.44 9.50 20.31
C LEU A 346 18.96 9.61 20.11
N LEU A 347 19.71 8.54 20.41
CA LEU A 347 21.14 8.46 20.15
C LEU A 347 21.44 8.70 18.66
N GLY A 348 20.78 7.94 17.77
CA GLY A 348 20.95 8.07 16.32
C GLY A 348 20.60 9.45 15.78
N ALA A 349 19.60 10.13 16.35
CA ALA A 349 19.22 11.49 15.97
C ALA A 349 20.23 12.57 16.38
N LEU A 350 20.95 12.36 17.50
CA LEU A 350 21.85 13.35 18.10
C LEU A 350 23.30 13.23 17.64
N HIS A 351 23.83 12.01 17.60
CA HIS A 351 25.26 11.74 17.37
C HIS A 351 25.52 10.82 16.17
N GLY A 352 24.48 10.42 15.44
CA GLY A 352 24.55 9.25 14.58
C GLY A 352 24.66 7.96 15.39
N MET A 353 24.66 6.84 14.68
CA MET A 353 24.80 5.52 15.30
C MET A 353 26.27 5.11 15.23
N PRO A 354 26.87 4.71 16.36
CA PRO A 354 28.23 4.18 16.37
C PRO A 354 28.28 2.84 15.63
N GLU A 355 29.49 2.28 15.50
CA GLU A 355 29.64 0.91 15.02
C GLU A 355 28.91 -0.05 15.96
N VAL A 356 27.95 -0.80 15.41
CA VAL A 356 27.15 -1.78 16.15
C VAL A 356 27.23 -3.12 15.43
N ASN A 357 27.64 -4.15 16.17
CA ASN A 357 27.63 -5.51 15.68
C ASN A 357 26.26 -6.15 15.96
N LEU A 358 25.40 -6.24 14.92
CA LEU A 358 24.09 -6.89 15.03
C LEU A 358 24.17 -8.42 15.07
N THR A 359 25.37 -9.01 15.03
CA THR A 359 25.58 -10.46 15.16
C THR A 359 25.85 -10.91 16.60
N ASP A 360 26.12 -9.98 17.52
CA ASP A 360 26.38 -10.31 18.93
C ASP A 360 25.08 -10.43 19.74
N ASP A 361 24.54 -11.65 19.77
CA ASP A 361 23.29 -11.95 20.46
C ASP A 361 23.38 -11.81 21.97
N ALA A 362 24.55 -12.09 22.53
CA ALA A 362 24.78 -11.93 23.96
C ALA A 362 24.69 -10.46 24.37
N GLN A 363 25.28 -9.55 23.58
CA GLN A 363 25.20 -8.11 23.85
C GLN A 363 23.77 -7.57 23.69
N LEU A 364 23.02 -8.03 22.68
CA LEU A 364 21.64 -7.63 22.47
C LEU A 364 20.74 -8.07 23.64
N CYS A 365 20.83 -9.33 24.05
CA CYS A 365 20.10 -9.86 25.20
C CYS A 365 20.50 -9.18 26.50
N ARG A 366 21.80 -8.96 26.71
CA ARG A 366 22.33 -8.23 27.88
C ARG A 366 21.71 -6.85 27.99
N ARG A 367 21.62 -6.08 26.90
CA ARG A 367 20.94 -4.78 26.90
C ARG A 367 19.46 -4.91 27.26
N ALA A 368 18.75 -5.88 26.71
CA ALA A 368 17.33 -6.08 26.99
C ALA A 368 17.08 -6.40 28.47
N MET A 369 17.96 -7.18 29.09
CA MET A 369 17.93 -7.51 30.51
C MET A 369 18.29 -6.31 31.39
N GLU A 370 19.42 -5.64 31.12
CA GLU A 370 19.90 -4.49 31.93
C GLU A 370 18.94 -3.28 31.86
N THR A 371 18.23 -3.12 30.74
CA THR A 371 17.29 -2.00 30.54
C THR A 371 15.83 -2.40 30.76
N HIS A 372 15.58 -3.64 31.19
CA HIS A 372 14.25 -4.20 31.47
C HIS A 372 13.25 -3.95 30.33
N LEU A 373 13.51 -4.47 29.13
CA LEU A 373 12.63 -4.27 27.96
C LEU A 373 11.18 -4.74 28.21
N GLY A 374 11.02 -5.87 28.89
CA GLY A 374 9.71 -6.41 29.28
C GLY A 374 9.82 -7.77 29.96
N ASP A 375 8.68 -8.30 30.39
CA ASP A 375 8.54 -9.56 31.14
C ASP A 375 8.31 -10.80 30.27
N ASP A 376 8.02 -10.64 28.97
CA ASP A 376 7.71 -11.75 28.06
C ASP A 376 8.95 -12.29 27.33
N GLU A 377 9.13 -13.61 27.34
CA GLU A 377 10.28 -14.29 26.72
C GLU A 377 10.40 -14.03 25.21
N GLN A 378 9.30 -13.79 24.51
CA GLN A 378 9.35 -13.55 23.07
C GLN A 378 10.03 -12.22 22.72
N LEU A 379 10.12 -11.29 23.67
CA LEU A 379 10.86 -10.03 23.52
C LEU A 379 12.37 -10.24 23.62
N MET A 380 12.82 -11.30 24.29
CA MET A 380 14.24 -11.60 24.49
C MET A 380 14.87 -12.34 23.30
N ARG A 381 14.12 -12.58 22.24
CA ARG A 381 14.63 -13.24 21.02
C ARG A 381 15.64 -12.31 20.32
N PRO A 382 16.88 -12.75 20.06
CA PRO A 382 17.90 -11.91 19.44
C PRO A 382 17.45 -11.28 18.12
N ASP A 383 16.73 -12.03 17.27
CA ASP A 383 16.17 -11.50 16.03
C ASP A 383 15.23 -10.32 16.23
N PHE A 384 14.40 -10.35 17.27
CA PHE A 384 13.55 -9.20 17.57
C PHE A 384 14.38 -8.01 18.06
N LEU A 385 15.34 -8.25 18.95
CA LEU A 385 16.23 -7.23 19.51
C LEU A 385 17.11 -6.55 18.44
N ARG A 386 17.57 -7.30 17.43
CA ARG A 386 18.28 -6.76 16.25
C ARG A 386 17.44 -5.70 15.53
N LEU A 387 16.13 -5.94 15.35
CA LEU A 387 15.23 -4.97 14.73
C LEU A 387 15.12 -3.70 15.57
N LEU A 388 15.04 -3.85 16.90
CA LEU A 388 14.97 -2.72 17.81
C LEU A 388 16.24 -1.86 17.76
N MET A 389 17.41 -2.50 17.74
CA MET A 389 18.69 -1.81 17.60
C MET A 389 18.80 -1.06 16.26
N ALA A 390 18.40 -1.71 15.16
CA ALA A 390 18.47 -1.14 13.82
C ALA A 390 17.60 0.12 13.64
N HIS A 391 16.57 0.33 14.47
CA HIS A 391 15.77 1.55 14.42
C HIS A 391 16.57 2.83 14.64
N GLY A 392 17.71 2.78 15.35
CA GLY A 392 18.61 3.93 15.49
C GLY A 392 19.18 4.43 14.15
N HIS A 393 19.46 3.51 13.22
CA HIS A 393 19.94 3.82 11.87
C HIS A 393 18.83 4.26 10.90
N THR A 394 17.57 4.26 11.34
CA THR A 394 16.44 4.69 10.50
C THR A 394 16.14 6.19 10.59
N VAL A 395 16.87 6.90 11.44
CA VAL A 395 16.93 8.36 11.46
C VAL A 395 17.96 8.81 10.41
N ALA A 396 17.79 9.98 9.81
CA ALA A 396 18.80 10.51 8.90
C ALA A 396 19.88 11.24 9.70
N HIS A 397 21.14 10.86 9.51
CA HIS A 397 22.31 11.49 10.10
C HIS A 397 23.55 11.17 9.25
N ASP A 398 24.45 12.13 9.06
CA ASP A 398 25.62 11.94 8.20
C ASP A 398 26.70 11.08 8.88
N GLU A 399 26.78 11.13 10.21
CA GLU A 399 27.77 10.41 11.02
C GLU A 399 27.35 8.96 11.38
N HIS A 400 26.38 8.36 10.68
CA HIS A 400 26.07 6.94 10.90
C HIS A 400 27.23 6.06 10.46
N CYS A 401 27.76 5.24 11.36
CA CYS A 401 28.65 4.15 10.99
C CYS A 401 27.91 3.15 10.10
N ALA A 402 28.55 2.71 9.03
CA ALA A 402 27.99 1.69 8.14
C ALA A 402 27.83 0.36 8.89
N LEU A 403 26.73 -0.36 8.60
CA LEU A 403 26.54 -1.71 9.13
C LEU A 403 27.51 -2.66 8.44
N SER A 404 28.20 -3.51 9.21
CA SER A 404 29.05 -4.56 8.68
C SER A 404 28.25 -5.55 7.84
N HIS A 405 28.90 -6.25 6.90
CA HIS A 405 28.26 -7.27 6.05
C HIS A 405 27.44 -8.26 6.90
N GLY A 406 28.04 -8.88 7.92
CA GLY A 406 27.34 -9.80 8.82
C GLY A 406 26.12 -9.17 9.52
N SER A 407 26.19 -7.90 9.90
CA SER A 407 25.07 -7.18 10.52
C SER A 407 23.91 -6.96 9.56
N VAL A 408 24.19 -6.64 8.29
CA VAL A 408 23.14 -6.45 7.26
C VAL A 408 22.40 -7.77 6.98
N ILE A 409 23.13 -8.88 6.84
CA ILE A 409 22.53 -10.19 6.59
C ILE A 409 21.72 -10.66 7.80
N SER A 410 22.26 -10.54 9.02
CA SER A 410 21.53 -10.90 10.24
C SER A 410 20.30 -10.03 10.46
N LEU A 411 20.37 -8.73 10.13
CA LEU A 411 19.20 -7.87 10.16
C LEU A 411 18.13 -8.32 9.16
N PHE A 412 18.51 -8.62 7.91
CA PHE A 412 17.55 -9.09 6.92
C PHE A 412 16.91 -10.44 7.31
N ARG A 413 17.69 -11.38 7.85
CA ARG A 413 17.15 -12.65 8.40
C ARG A 413 16.21 -12.43 9.57
N ALA A 414 16.53 -11.52 10.48
CA ALA A 414 15.66 -11.14 11.58
C ALA A 414 14.33 -10.56 11.06
N MET A 415 14.35 -9.76 10.00
CA MET A 415 13.13 -9.27 9.33
C MET A 415 12.32 -10.42 8.72
N CYS A 416 12.98 -11.39 8.07
CA CYS A 416 12.32 -12.59 7.56
C CYS A 416 11.58 -13.36 8.66
N GLN A 417 12.19 -13.52 9.83
CA GLN A 417 11.60 -14.27 10.92
C GLN A 417 10.51 -13.52 11.67
N GLN A 418 10.76 -12.26 12.05
CA GLN A 418 9.89 -11.51 12.96
C GLN A 418 8.84 -10.67 12.22
N LEU A 419 9.22 -10.00 11.13
CA LEU A 419 8.30 -9.14 10.38
C LEU A 419 7.53 -9.96 9.34
N PHE A 420 8.26 -10.67 8.48
CA PHE A 420 7.70 -11.47 7.39
C PHE A 420 7.20 -12.84 7.85
N GLN A 421 7.41 -13.21 9.12
CA GLN A 421 6.77 -14.38 9.73
C GLN A 421 7.10 -15.70 9.03
N ALA A 422 8.34 -15.83 8.51
CA ALA A 422 8.83 -17.03 7.82
C ALA A 422 8.53 -18.35 8.57
N PRO A 423 8.68 -18.47 9.91
CA PRO A 423 8.38 -19.70 10.64
C PRO A 423 6.92 -20.18 10.52
N PHE A 424 5.96 -19.26 10.35
CA PHE A 424 4.54 -19.62 10.18
C PHE A 424 4.26 -20.16 8.77
N PHE A 425 5.08 -19.80 7.78
CA PHE A 425 5.01 -20.46 6.47
C PHE A 425 5.50 -21.90 6.58
N GLU A 426 6.47 -22.20 7.44
CA GLU A 426 6.99 -23.55 7.62
C GLU A 426 5.99 -24.45 8.37
N SER A 427 5.36 -23.95 9.43
CA SER A 427 4.48 -24.72 10.33
C SER A 427 3.01 -24.86 9.89
N ASP A 428 2.60 -24.24 8.78
CA ASP A 428 1.21 -24.21 8.26
C ASP A 428 0.16 -23.63 9.25
N ASN A 429 0.61 -22.97 10.32
CA ASN A 429 -0.27 -22.34 11.30
C ASN A 429 -0.63 -20.89 10.89
N PHE A 430 -1.46 -20.77 9.84
CA PHE A 430 -1.82 -19.47 9.27
C PHE A 430 -2.74 -18.63 10.16
N ASN A 431 -3.40 -19.22 11.16
CA ASN A 431 -4.31 -18.47 12.03
C ASN A 431 -3.58 -17.51 12.96
N ASP A 432 -2.32 -17.82 13.27
CA ASP A 432 -1.46 -17.00 14.13
C ASP A 432 -0.71 -15.91 13.35
N MET A 433 -0.78 -15.94 12.01
CA MET A 433 -0.19 -14.89 11.18
C MET A 433 -0.92 -13.56 11.36
N SER A 434 -0.15 -12.48 11.51
CA SER A 434 -0.69 -11.13 11.68
C SER A 434 0.00 -10.14 10.74
N ASP A 435 -0.76 -9.49 9.88
CA ASP A 435 -0.23 -8.44 9.00
C ASP A 435 -0.03 -7.09 9.71
N LEU A 436 -0.38 -6.99 10.99
CA LEU A 436 -0.23 -5.78 11.79
C LEU A 436 1.22 -5.30 11.90
N VAL A 437 2.17 -6.24 11.91
CA VAL A 437 3.61 -5.94 11.99
C VAL A 437 4.16 -5.37 10.66
N LEU A 438 3.44 -5.55 9.55
CA LEU A 438 3.85 -5.07 8.22
C LEU A 438 3.24 -3.71 7.86
N ARG A 439 2.17 -3.31 8.55
CA ARG A 439 1.46 -2.05 8.29
C ARG A 439 2.03 -0.91 9.13
N PRO A 440 1.88 0.35 8.65
CA PRO A 440 2.08 1.50 9.51
C PRO A 440 1.25 1.34 10.80
N PRO A 441 1.81 1.72 11.95
CA PRO A 441 3.01 2.53 12.11
C PRO A 441 4.29 1.72 12.35
N VAL A 442 4.26 0.39 12.25
CA VAL A 442 5.49 -0.41 12.34
C VAL A 442 6.42 -0.01 11.20
N ILE A 443 7.62 0.47 11.56
CA ILE A 443 8.54 1.14 10.63
C ILE A 443 9.32 0.09 9.78
N ALA A 444 8.64 -0.98 9.37
CA ALA A 444 9.19 -2.05 8.54
C ALA A 444 9.79 -1.49 7.24
N LEU A 445 9.12 -0.50 6.64
CA LEU A 445 9.61 0.16 5.43
C LEU A 445 10.97 0.86 5.63
N SER A 446 11.20 1.52 6.77
CA SER A 446 12.49 2.19 7.01
C SER A 446 13.61 1.19 7.31
N LEU A 447 13.30 0.09 7.99
CA LEU A 447 14.24 -1.01 8.16
C LEU A 447 14.60 -1.66 6.81
N ILE A 448 13.61 -1.87 5.92
CA ILE A 448 13.90 -2.38 4.57
C ILE A 448 14.78 -1.40 3.80
N ARG A 449 14.46 -0.10 3.85
CA ARG A 449 15.27 0.92 3.18
C ARG A 449 16.70 1.00 3.72
N LEU A 450 16.90 0.73 5.01
CA LEU A 450 18.24 0.62 5.59
C LEU A 450 19.02 -0.54 4.94
N VAL A 451 18.42 -1.73 4.86
CA VAL A 451 19.04 -2.90 4.19
C VAL A 451 19.28 -2.63 2.71
N VAL A 452 18.30 -2.03 2.00
CA VAL A 452 18.43 -1.68 0.58
C VAL A 452 19.59 -0.70 0.34
N ARG A 453 19.76 0.31 1.20
CA ARG A 453 20.87 1.26 1.08
C ARG A 453 22.21 0.58 1.29
N ALA A 454 22.34 -0.23 2.34
CA ALA A 454 23.57 -0.96 2.63
C ALA A 454 23.91 -1.96 1.52
N SER A 455 22.93 -2.72 1.04
CA SER A 455 23.14 -3.68 -0.04
C SER A 455 23.39 -3.01 -1.39
N SER A 456 22.80 -1.84 -1.67
CA SER A 456 23.06 -1.11 -2.92
C SER A 456 24.48 -0.55 -3.03
N ALA A 457 25.24 -0.51 -1.93
CA ALA A 457 26.59 0.03 -1.88
C ALA A 457 27.68 -1.03 -2.07
N ASP A 458 27.38 -2.33 -1.87
CA ASP A 458 28.36 -3.41 -1.88
C ASP A 458 27.82 -4.66 -2.61
N VAL A 459 28.57 -5.15 -3.60
CA VAL A 459 28.20 -6.29 -4.46
C VAL A 459 28.03 -7.59 -3.65
N SER A 460 28.92 -7.85 -2.68
CA SER A 460 28.89 -9.06 -1.87
C SER A 460 27.66 -9.08 -0.96
N ILE A 461 27.38 -7.95 -0.29
CA ILE A 461 26.18 -7.78 0.53
C ILE A 461 24.92 -7.91 -0.33
N ALA A 462 24.90 -7.32 -1.53
CA ALA A 462 23.77 -7.40 -2.44
C ALA A 462 23.46 -8.84 -2.87
N SER A 463 24.49 -9.63 -3.17
CA SER A 463 24.36 -11.04 -3.53
C SER A 463 23.77 -11.86 -2.39
N ASP A 464 24.34 -11.75 -1.19
CA ASP A 464 23.90 -12.53 -0.03
C ASP A 464 22.48 -12.15 0.41
N VAL A 465 22.12 -10.86 0.36
CA VAL A 465 20.74 -10.41 0.62
C VAL A 465 19.77 -10.94 -0.43
N LEU A 466 20.17 -10.95 -1.72
CA LEU A 466 19.33 -11.51 -2.80
C LEU A 466 19.12 -13.02 -2.62
N ASP A 467 20.13 -13.75 -2.16
CA ASP A 467 20.03 -15.18 -1.89
C ASP A 467 19.08 -15.48 -0.72
N GLU A 468 19.20 -14.73 0.40
CA GLU A 468 18.25 -14.83 1.51
C GLU A 468 16.82 -14.43 1.09
N MET A 469 16.68 -13.40 0.26
CA MET A 469 15.37 -12.99 -0.27
C MET A 469 14.77 -14.10 -1.13
N ASN A 470 15.57 -14.76 -1.98
CA ASN A 470 15.12 -15.88 -2.79
C ASN A 470 14.70 -17.09 -1.95
N LYS A 471 15.40 -17.39 -0.84
CA LYS A 471 14.97 -18.44 0.11
C LYS A 471 13.58 -18.14 0.67
N LEU A 472 13.34 -16.93 1.15
CA LEU A 472 12.04 -16.50 1.65
C LEU A 472 10.96 -16.56 0.56
N LEU A 473 11.23 -15.98 -0.62
CA LEU A 473 10.28 -15.96 -1.73
C LEU A 473 9.93 -17.38 -2.21
N ASN A 474 10.89 -18.30 -2.20
CA ASN A 474 10.65 -19.71 -2.51
C ASN A 474 9.75 -20.38 -1.48
N LEU A 475 9.97 -20.14 -0.19
CA LEU A 475 9.12 -20.66 0.89
C LEU A 475 7.69 -20.14 0.73
N MET A 476 7.52 -18.82 0.60
CA MET A 476 6.22 -18.17 0.41
C MET A 476 5.51 -18.67 -0.86
N TYR A 477 6.25 -18.79 -1.97
CA TYR A 477 5.70 -19.26 -3.24
C TYR A 477 5.23 -20.71 -3.15
N LYS A 478 6.04 -21.62 -2.58
CA LYS A 478 5.66 -23.04 -2.41
C LYS A 478 4.39 -23.18 -1.55
N LYS A 479 4.27 -22.38 -0.49
CA LYS A 479 3.10 -22.39 0.40
C LYS A 479 1.87 -21.76 -0.27
N SER A 480 2.04 -20.69 -1.02
CA SER A 480 0.98 -20.12 -1.86
C SER A 480 0.51 -21.12 -2.93
N LEU A 481 1.44 -21.83 -3.57
CA LEU A 481 1.17 -22.85 -4.58
C LEU A 481 0.36 -24.02 -3.99
N SER A 482 0.76 -24.57 -2.84
CA SER A 482 0.03 -25.66 -2.19
C SER A 482 -1.38 -25.24 -1.77
N GLN A 483 -1.52 -24.06 -1.16
CA GLN A 483 -2.82 -23.53 -0.74
C GLN A 483 -3.74 -23.23 -1.92
N CYS A 484 -3.22 -22.68 -3.03
CA CYS A 484 -4.01 -22.49 -4.24
C CYS A 484 -4.43 -23.82 -4.89
N GLY A 485 -3.59 -24.87 -4.80
CA GLY A 485 -3.94 -26.21 -5.25
C GLY A 485 -5.11 -26.82 -4.47
N LEU A 486 -5.08 -26.70 -3.13
CA LEU A 486 -6.14 -27.19 -2.24
C LEU A 486 -7.44 -26.38 -2.41
N ALA A 487 -7.33 -25.05 -2.41
CA ALA A 487 -8.47 -24.16 -2.37
C ALA A 487 -9.19 -24.02 -3.72
N GLN A 488 -8.53 -24.40 -4.83
CA GLN A 488 -8.96 -24.25 -6.23
C GLN A 488 -9.30 -22.81 -6.66
N SER A 489 -9.21 -21.84 -5.74
CA SER A 489 -9.46 -20.42 -5.97
C SER A 489 -8.60 -19.57 -5.03
N PRO A 490 -7.95 -18.50 -5.53
CA PRO A 490 -7.17 -17.59 -4.68
C PRO A 490 -7.97 -16.95 -3.54
N ARG A 491 -9.30 -16.82 -3.71
CA ARG A 491 -10.19 -16.23 -2.71
C ARG A 491 -10.39 -17.08 -1.46
N ARG A 492 -10.27 -18.40 -1.63
CA ARG A 492 -10.47 -19.39 -0.57
C ARG A 492 -9.20 -19.62 0.25
N VAL A 493 -8.07 -19.06 -0.17
CA VAL A 493 -6.82 -19.06 0.61
C VAL A 493 -7.01 -18.27 1.91
N PRO A 494 -6.50 -18.75 3.06
CA PRO A 494 -6.63 -18.08 4.35
C PRO A 494 -6.32 -16.58 4.28
N LYS A 495 -7.21 -15.77 4.84
CA LYS A 495 -7.10 -14.30 4.81
C LYS A 495 -5.81 -13.77 5.47
N PRO A 496 -5.34 -14.31 6.62
CA PRO A 496 -4.09 -13.88 7.22
C PRO A 496 -2.88 -14.11 6.29
N LEU A 497 -2.79 -15.31 5.70
CA LEU A 497 -1.75 -15.67 4.74
C LEU A 497 -1.71 -14.71 3.55
N ARG A 498 -2.87 -14.42 2.95
CA ARG A 498 -2.96 -13.47 1.81
C ARG A 498 -2.45 -12.08 2.18
N ARG A 499 -2.84 -11.56 3.35
CA ARG A 499 -2.42 -10.23 3.81
C ARG A 499 -0.93 -10.15 4.09
N VAL A 500 -0.36 -11.16 4.74
CA VAL A 500 1.09 -11.22 5.01
C VAL A 500 1.89 -11.34 3.71
N ILE A 501 1.43 -12.16 2.75
CA ILE A 501 2.07 -12.25 1.43
C ILE A 501 2.03 -10.89 0.71
N LEU A 502 0.89 -10.21 0.68
CA LEU A 502 0.75 -8.90 0.05
C LEU A 502 1.64 -7.83 0.71
N GLY A 503 1.66 -7.77 2.04
CA GLY A 503 2.52 -6.83 2.78
C GLY A 503 4.01 -7.10 2.55
N THR A 504 4.42 -8.36 2.64
CA THR A 504 5.82 -8.78 2.48
C THR A 504 6.31 -8.53 1.06
N THR A 505 5.56 -8.93 0.04
CA THR A 505 5.93 -8.68 -1.37
C THR A 505 5.98 -7.20 -1.71
N THR A 506 5.11 -6.37 -1.12
CA THR A 506 5.17 -4.91 -1.26
C THR A 506 6.45 -4.33 -0.67
N LEU A 507 6.88 -4.82 0.50
CA LEU A 507 8.11 -4.39 1.16
C LEU A 507 9.36 -4.86 0.42
N LEU A 508 9.43 -6.14 0.00
CA LEU A 508 10.54 -6.68 -0.78
C LEU A 508 10.70 -5.99 -2.15
N PHE A 509 9.61 -5.44 -2.71
CA PHE A 509 9.71 -4.67 -3.95
C PHE A 509 10.53 -3.38 -3.80
N GLU A 510 10.76 -2.85 -2.60
CA GLU A 510 11.63 -1.68 -2.41
C GLU A 510 13.07 -1.92 -2.88
N PHE A 511 13.58 -3.16 -2.81
CA PHE A 511 14.89 -3.52 -3.38
C PHE A 511 14.96 -3.23 -4.88
N PHE A 512 13.89 -3.57 -5.62
CA PHE A 512 13.82 -3.38 -7.08
C PHE A 512 13.44 -1.94 -7.50
N LYS A 513 13.11 -1.07 -6.53
CA LYS A 513 13.03 0.37 -6.78
C LYS A 513 14.43 0.98 -6.91
N SER A 514 15.40 0.48 -6.14
CA SER A 514 16.81 0.89 -6.24
C SER A 514 17.42 0.43 -7.56
N ARG A 515 17.91 1.38 -8.36
CA ARG A 515 18.59 1.07 -9.62
C ARG A 515 19.96 0.42 -9.35
N SER A 516 20.70 0.95 -8.39
CA SER A 516 22.00 0.45 -7.98
C SER A 516 21.96 -1.02 -7.56
N PHE A 517 20.96 -1.41 -6.75
CA PHE A 517 20.78 -2.81 -6.35
C PHE A 517 20.58 -3.74 -7.55
N ILE A 518 19.79 -3.35 -8.55
CA ILE A 518 19.56 -4.16 -9.76
C ILE A 518 20.83 -4.26 -10.62
N GLU A 519 21.62 -3.19 -10.69
CA GLU A 519 22.81 -3.14 -11.55
C GLU A 519 23.96 -4.01 -11.02
N ILE A 520 24.11 -4.10 -9.70
CA ILE A 520 25.20 -4.86 -9.05
C ILE A 520 24.86 -6.34 -8.77
N THR A 521 23.58 -6.70 -8.77
CA THR A 521 23.15 -8.08 -8.48
C THR A 521 23.07 -8.95 -9.74
N ASN A 522 23.09 -10.27 -9.54
CA ASN A 522 22.87 -11.22 -10.63
C ASN A 522 21.46 -11.04 -11.24
N ARG A 523 21.40 -10.58 -12.50
CA ARG A 523 20.14 -10.28 -13.21
C ARG A 523 19.22 -11.50 -13.34
N VAL A 524 19.76 -12.72 -13.43
CA VAL A 524 18.97 -13.96 -13.47
C VAL A 524 18.25 -14.18 -12.13
N ALA A 525 18.99 -14.14 -11.02
CA ALA A 525 18.42 -14.33 -9.68
C ALA A 525 17.44 -13.20 -9.33
N SER A 526 17.77 -11.96 -9.71
CA SER A 526 16.91 -10.79 -9.56
C SER A 526 15.61 -10.91 -10.35
N LEU A 527 15.66 -11.44 -11.59
CA LEU A 527 14.46 -11.68 -12.38
C LEU A 527 13.55 -12.74 -11.74
N GLN A 528 14.11 -13.84 -11.23
CA GLN A 528 13.33 -14.86 -10.53
C GLN A 528 12.66 -14.30 -9.27
N ALA A 529 13.40 -13.55 -8.47
CA ALA A 529 12.87 -12.91 -7.26
C ALA A 529 11.72 -11.96 -7.59
N LEU A 530 11.94 -11.04 -8.54
CA LEU A 530 10.90 -10.08 -8.93
C LEU A 530 9.68 -10.79 -9.55
N ALA A 531 9.87 -11.82 -10.38
CA ALA A 531 8.77 -12.56 -10.97
C ALA A 531 7.89 -13.24 -9.90
N ARG A 532 8.49 -13.82 -8.86
CA ARG A 532 7.75 -14.38 -7.71
C ARG A 532 6.98 -13.31 -6.95
N ILE A 533 7.58 -12.13 -6.74
CA ILE A 533 6.92 -10.97 -6.12
C ILE A 533 5.69 -10.57 -6.95
N VAL A 534 5.85 -10.36 -8.26
CA VAL A 534 4.76 -9.96 -9.17
C VAL A 534 3.66 -11.01 -9.20
N ALA A 535 4.02 -12.29 -9.26
CA ALA A 535 3.06 -13.39 -9.31
C ALA A 535 2.19 -13.47 -8.05
N MET A 536 2.83 -13.52 -6.87
CA MET A 536 2.11 -13.59 -5.59
C MET A 536 1.28 -12.32 -5.33
N TRP A 537 1.86 -11.14 -5.59
CA TRP A 537 1.18 -9.87 -5.34
C TRP A 537 -0.01 -9.68 -6.29
N GLY A 538 0.21 -9.88 -7.59
CA GLY A 538 -0.83 -9.74 -8.62
C GLY A 538 -2.01 -10.68 -8.40
N LEU A 539 -1.74 -11.93 -8.00
CA LEU A 539 -2.78 -12.92 -7.74
C LEU A 539 -3.72 -12.49 -6.60
N TYR A 540 -3.16 -12.12 -5.45
CA TYR A 540 -3.98 -11.84 -4.27
C TYR A 540 -4.65 -10.48 -4.32
N VAL A 541 -4.00 -9.44 -4.84
CA VAL A 541 -4.61 -8.11 -5.01
C VAL A 541 -5.83 -8.16 -5.93
N THR A 542 -5.75 -8.90 -7.03
CA THR A 542 -6.86 -9.00 -7.98
C THR A 542 -8.00 -9.90 -7.49
N SER A 543 -7.73 -10.72 -6.47
CA SER A 543 -8.73 -11.63 -5.88
C SER A 543 -9.70 -10.93 -4.91
N GLU A 544 -9.33 -9.80 -4.31
CA GLU A 544 -10.13 -9.07 -3.32
C GLU A 544 -11.29 -8.30 -3.98
N ARG A 545 -12.50 -8.44 -3.43
CA ARG A 545 -13.76 -7.93 -4.03
C ARG A 545 -14.14 -6.50 -3.59
N SER A 546 -13.48 -5.91 -2.59
CA SER A 546 -14.05 -4.79 -1.83
C SER A 546 -13.15 -3.56 -1.67
N THR A 547 -12.23 -3.30 -2.60
CA THR A 547 -11.41 -2.09 -2.54
C THR A 547 -12.13 -0.94 -3.24
N ALA A 548 -12.05 0.26 -2.65
CA ALA A 548 -12.56 1.46 -3.31
C ALA A 548 -11.90 1.61 -4.70
N GLU A 549 -12.59 2.16 -5.69
CA GLU A 549 -12.03 2.28 -7.06
C GLU A 549 -10.67 2.98 -7.08
N ALA A 550 -10.43 3.90 -6.15
CA ALA A 550 -9.13 4.55 -5.94
C ALA A 550 -8.01 3.56 -5.53
N GLU A 551 -8.29 2.65 -4.60
CA GLU A 551 -7.35 1.62 -4.16
C GLU A 551 -7.05 0.62 -5.28
N ARG A 552 -8.08 0.19 -6.03
CA ARG A 552 -7.92 -0.67 -7.21
C ARG A 552 -7.05 0.00 -8.26
N LYS A 553 -7.25 1.30 -8.55
CA LYS A 553 -6.40 2.07 -9.47
C LYS A 553 -4.96 2.16 -8.96
N SER A 554 -4.76 2.44 -7.67
CA SER A 554 -3.42 2.48 -7.05
C SER A 554 -2.70 1.14 -7.19
N ALA A 555 -3.41 0.05 -6.92
CA ALA A 555 -2.89 -1.31 -7.03
C ALA A 555 -2.48 -1.64 -8.48
N MET A 556 -3.32 -1.32 -9.47
CA MET A 556 -2.99 -1.54 -10.88
C MET A 556 -1.78 -0.70 -11.34
N ARG A 557 -1.62 0.52 -10.81
CA ARG A 557 -0.41 1.35 -11.06
C ARG A 557 0.84 0.68 -10.50
N LEU A 558 0.79 0.14 -9.28
CA LEU A 558 1.94 -0.56 -8.70
C LEU A 558 2.30 -1.81 -9.50
N LEU A 559 1.32 -2.61 -9.92
CA LEU A 559 1.55 -3.77 -10.79
C LEU A 559 2.21 -3.37 -12.13
N SER A 560 1.78 -2.26 -12.72
CA SER A 560 2.39 -1.71 -13.94
C SER A 560 3.85 -1.27 -13.70
N VAL A 561 4.17 -0.68 -12.55
CA VAL A 561 5.56 -0.34 -12.17
C VAL A 561 6.40 -1.61 -12.01
N MET A 562 5.88 -2.63 -11.33
CA MET A 562 6.56 -3.92 -11.18
C MET A 562 6.82 -4.60 -12.53
N ASN A 563 5.82 -4.64 -13.42
CA ASN A 563 5.96 -5.21 -14.77
C ASN A 563 7.03 -4.48 -15.60
N ARG A 564 7.11 -3.14 -15.51
CA ARG A 564 8.19 -2.39 -16.19
C ARG A 564 9.58 -2.73 -15.65
N LYS A 565 9.69 -2.98 -14.34
CA LYS A 565 10.95 -3.43 -13.72
C LYS A 565 11.34 -4.85 -14.16
N LEU A 566 10.37 -5.76 -14.32
CA LEU A 566 10.63 -7.09 -14.90
C LEU A 566 11.29 -6.99 -16.27
N VAL A 567 10.70 -6.18 -17.16
CA VAL A 567 11.23 -5.96 -18.52
C VAL A 567 12.61 -5.30 -18.47
N ALA A 568 12.82 -4.32 -17.59
CA ALA A 568 14.12 -3.66 -17.46
C ALA A 568 15.24 -4.61 -16.98
N ILE A 569 14.93 -5.54 -16.06
CA ILE A 569 15.91 -6.54 -15.60
C ILE A 569 16.24 -7.53 -16.71
N SER A 570 15.22 -8.05 -17.39
CA SER A 570 15.41 -9.02 -18.46
C SER A 570 16.18 -8.41 -19.64
N ALA A 571 15.84 -7.19 -20.08
CA ALA A 571 16.54 -6.49 -21.15
C ALA A 571 18.02 -6.22 -20.83
N GLY A 572 18.38 -6.20 -19.54
CA GLY A 572 19.78 -6.10 -19.11
C GLY A 572 20.54 -7.44 -19.10
N MET A 573 19.89 -8.59 -19.24
CA MET A 573 20.59 -9.86 -19.12
C MET A 573 21.60 -10.07 -20.27
N THR A 574 22.67 -10.82 -20.01
CA THR A 574 23.60 -11.25 -21.07
C THR A 574 22.90 -12.21 -22.02
N VAL A 575 23.37 -12.32 -23.26
CA VAL A 575 22.83 -13.24 -24.28
C VAL A 575 22.74 -14.68 -23.75
N ALA A 576 23.83 -15.16 -23.13
CA ALA A 576 23.86 -16.48 -22.50
C ALA A 576 22.85 -16.61 -21.34
N GLY A 577 22.70 -15.56 -20.52
CA GLY A 577 21.72 -15.52 -19.43
C GLY A 577 20.27 -15.57 -19.93
N VAL A 578 19.94 -14.85 -21.00
CA VAL A 578 18.59 -14.86 -21.60
C VAL A 578 18.24 -16.25 -22.15
N ASN A 579 19.12 -16.82 -22.97
CA ASN A 579 18.90 -18.12 -23.59
C ASN A 579 18.86 -19.25 -22.53
N GLY A 580 19.77 -19.23 -21.55
CA GLY A 580 19.80 -20.17 -20.44
C GLY A 580 18.53 -20.08 -19.58
N PHE A 581 18.12 -18.88 -19.20
CA PHE A 581 16.91 -18.69 -18.42
C PHE A 581 15.64 -19.16 -19.15
N PHE A 582 15.53 -18.87 -20.44
CA PHE A 582 14.41 -19.36 -21.24
C PHE A 582 14.36 -20.89 -21.24
N LYS A 583 15.50 -21.53 -21.50
CA LYS A 583 15.61 -22.99 -21.60
C LYS A 583 15.37 -23.69 -20.25
N ASP A 584 15.97 -23.18 -19.18
CA ASP A 584 16.05 -23.88 -17.90
C ASP A 584 14.89 -23.51 -16.96
N VAL A 585 14.24 -22.37 -17.17
CA VAL A 585 13.19 -21.86 -16.25
C VAL A 585 11.85 -21.67 -16.96
N VAL A 586 11.82 -20.96 -18.09
CA VAL A 586 10.55 -20.59 -18.75
C VAL A 586 9.90 -21.80 -19.42
N LEU A 587 10.66 -22.58 -20.21
CA LEU A 587 10.12 -23.74 -20.91
C LEU A 587 9.60 -24.85 -19.98
N PRO A 588 10.33 -25.27 -18.92
CA PRO A 588 9.81 -26.29 -18.01
C PRO A 588 8.55 -25.82 -17.29
N SER A 589 8.47 -24.53 -16.93
CA SER A 589 7.28 -23.94 -16.30
C SER A 589 6.06 -23.90 -17.23
N GLY A 590 6.27 -23.83 -18.54
CA GLY A 590 5.23 -23.87 -19.56
C GLY A 590 4.99 -25.24 -20.19
N SER A 591 5.50 -26.32 -19.57
CA SER A 591 5.29 -27.68 -20.06
C SER A 591 3.81 -28.07 -20.01
N LYS A 592 3.40 -29.01 -20.86
CA LYS A 592 2.01 -29.50 -20.88
C LYS A 592 1.60 -30.08 -19.52
N GLU A 593 2.52 -30.82 -18.89
CA GLU A 593 2.34 -31.43 -17.56
C GLU A 593 2.13 -30.36 -16.49
N SER A 594 2.98 -29.32 -16.49
CA SER A 594 2.90 -28.24 -15.51
C SER A 594 1.61 -27.44 -15.66
N LEU A 595 1.19 -27.16 -16.90
CA LEU A 595 -0.04 -26.44 -17.16
C LEU A 595 -1.30 -27.27 -16.89
N ALA A 596 -1.22 -28.61 -16.96
CA ALA A 596 -2.32 -29.50 -16.64
C ALA A 596 -2.72 -29.49 -15.15
N GLN A 597 -1.82 -29.06 -14.25
CA GLN A 597 -2.08 -29.00 -12.80
C GLN A 597 -3.10 -27.93 -12.38
N ARG A 598 -3.51 -27.01 -13.27
CA ARG A 598 -4.57 -26.01 -13.02
C ARG A 598 -4.34 -25.12 -11.80
N ASN A 599 -3.09 -24.79 -11.51
CA ASN A 599 -2.74 -23.97 -10.35
C ASN A 599 -2.62 -22.48 -10.69
N HIS A 600 -3.49 -21.65 -10.09
CA HIS A 600 -3.50 -20.21 -10.32
C HIS A 600 -2.19 -19.49 -9.94
N GLN A 601 -1.50 -19.94 -8.88
CA GLN A 601 -0.24 -19.33 -8.45
C GLN A 601 0.89 -19.64 -9.44
N HIS A 602 0.90 -20.85 -10.01
CA HIS A 602 1.83 -21.22 -11.08
C HIS A 602 1.59 -20.42 -12.35
N TYR A 603 0.33 -20.23 -12.74
CA TYR A 603 -0.03 -19.41 -13.89
C TYR A 603 0.37 -17.94 -13.72
N ALA A 604 0.25 -17.40 -12.52
CA ALA A 604 0.71 -16.04 -12.23
C ALA A 604 2.24 -15.91 -12.35
N LEU A 605 3.00 -16.95 -11.99
CA LEU A 605 4.45 -16.97 -12.17
C LEU A 605 4.85 -17.04 -13.64
N LEU A 606 4.21 -17.92 -14.41
CA LEU A 606 4.44 -18.00 -15.85
C LEU A 606 4.04 -16.69 -16.55
N GLU A 607 2.93 -16.06 -16.15
CA GLU A 607 2.54 -14.73 -16.64
C GLU A 607 3.67 -13.70 -16.41
N ALA A 608 4.27 -13.67 -15.23
CA ALA A 608 5.37 -12.75 -14.92
C ALA A 608 6.61 -13.01 -15.80
N TYR A 609 6.97 -14.27 -16.04
CA TYR A 609 8.06 -14.63 -16.95
C TYR A 609 7.78 -14.23 -18.40
N LEU A 610 6.58 -14.51 -18.91
CA LEU A 610 6.21 -14.14 -20.27
C LEU A 610 6.22 -12.62 -20.45
N ARG A 611 5.75 -11.86 -19.46
CA ARG A 611 5.83 -10.39 -19.49
C ARG A 611 7.26 -9.87 -19.49
N ALA A 612 8.16 -10.51 -18.75
CA ALA A 612 9.57 -10.13 -18.77
C ALA A 612 10.22 -10.40 -20.14
N PHE A 613 9.78 -11.45 -20.85
CA PHE A 613 10.29 -11.82 -22.16
C PHE A 613 9.55 -11.19 -23.33
N ALA A 614 8.40 -10.54 -23.10
CA ALA A 614 7.63 -9.81 -24.10
C ALA A 614 8.25 -8.44 -24.43
N SER A 615 9.53 -8.44 -24.81
CA SER A 615 10.29 -7.25 -25.23
C SER A 615 11.10 -7.57 -26.49
N ASP A 616 11.13 -6.59 -27.39
CA ASP A 616 12.00 -6.53 -28.57
C ASP A 616 13.47 -6.80 -28.22
N ALA A 617 14.01 -6.17 -27.17
CA ALA A 617 15.39 -6.34 -26.74
C ALA A 617 15.75 -7.81 -26.44
N ILE A 618 14.82 -8.56 -25.83
CA ILE A 618 15.00 -9.99 -25.56
C ILE A 618 15.01 -10.79 -26.85
N VAL A 619 14.03 -10.56 -27.73
CA VAL A 619 13.91 -11.33 -28.97
C VAL A 619 15.12 -11.13 -29.89
N ILE A 620 15.72 -9.94 -29.90
CA ILE A 620 16.93 -9.65 -30.67
C ILE A 620 18.10 -10.58 -30.28
N VAL A 621 18.25 -10.88 -28.98
CA VAL A 621 19.36 -11.71 -28.46
C VAL A 621 19.02 -13.20 -28.35
N MET A 622 17.78 -13.59 -28.59
CA MET A 622 17.34 -14.99 -28.53
C MET A 622 17.85 -15.79 -29.72
N ASN A 623 18.28 -17.03 -29.45
CA ASN A 623 18.65 -17.98 -30.50
C ASN A 623 17.43 -18.29 -31.40
N GLU A 624 17.65 -18.24 -32.71
CA GLU A 624 16.64 -18.51 -33.75
C GLU A 624 16.02 -19.91 -33.62
N GLU A 625 16.81 -20.91 -33.24
CA GLU A 625 16.30 -22.26 -33.05
C GLU A 625 15.25 -22.32 -31.93
N LEU A 626 15.50 -21.64 -30.81
CA LEU A 626 14.57 -21.56 -29.68
C LEU A 626 13.31 -20.77 -30.05
N LEU A 627 13.48 -19.67 -30.80
CA LEU A 627 12.36 -18.87 -31.31
C LEU A 627 11.44 -19.70 -32.22
N LEU A 628 12.00 -20.39 -33.21
CA LEU A 628 11.23 -21.13 -34.19
C LEU A 628 10.59 -22.39 -33.62
N LYS A 629 11.31 -23.14 -32.76
CA LYS A 629 10.80 -24.42 -32.23
C LYS A 629 9.85 -24.26 -31.05
N GLN A 630 10.14 -23.34 -30.13
CA GLN A 630 9.56 -23.39 -28.77
C GLN A 630 8.75 -22.14 -28.39
N TRP A 631 9.03 -20.98 -28.99
CA TRP A 631 8.34 -19.73 -28.66
C TRP A 631 6.84 -19.80 -29.00
N VAL A 632 6.50 -20.30 -30.19
CA VAL A 632 5.12 -20.45 -30.65
C VAL A 632 4.36 -21.46 -29.79
N ASP A 633 4.94 -22.63 -29.55
CA ASP A 633 4.31 -23.69 -28.77
C ASP A 633 4.02 -23.23 -27.33
N LEU A 634 4.97 -22.57 -26.67
CA LEU A 634 4.76 -21.98 -25.36
C LEU A 634 3.64 -20.92 -25.37
N SER A 635 3.67 -20.00 -26.35
CA SER A 635 2.64 -18.96 -26.50
C SER A 635 1.24 -19.57 -26.64
N LEU A 636 1.09 -20.57 -27.51
CA LEU A 636 -0.19 -21.22 -27.78
C LEU A 636 -0.74 -21.93 -26.54
N ARG A 637 0.11 -22.62 -25.76
CA ARG A 637 -0.30 -23.27 -24.50
C ARG A 637 -0.82 -22.26 -23.48
N CYS A 638 -0.19 -21.09 -23.40
CA CYS A 638 -0.58 -20.03 -22.46
C CYS A 638 -1.87 -19.33 -22.91
N ILE A 639 -2.00 -19.03 -24.20
CA ILE A 639 -3.17 -18.36 -24.79
C ILE A 639 -4.43 -19.21 -24.68
N LYS A 640 -4.30 -20.53 -24.89
CA LYS A 640 -5.43 -21.47 -24.79
C LYS A 640 -5.80 -21.84 -23.35
N ASN A 641 -5.09 -21.34 -22.35
CA ASN A 641 -5.38 -21.69 -20.96
C ASN A 641 -6.73 -21.08 -20.52
N PRO A 642 -7.73 -21.90 -20.14
CA PRO A 642 -9.07 -21.40 -19.83
C PRO A 642 -9.18 -20.74 -18.45
N LEU A 643 -8.17 -20.88 -17.59
CA LEU A 643 -8.24 -20.49 -16.18
C LEU A 643 -7.65 -19.12 -15.87
N SER A 644 -6.87 -18.53 -16.78
CA SER A 644 -6.26 -17.21 -16.58
C SER A 644 -6.26 -16.38 -17.86
N GLY A 645 -7.15 -15.39 -17.93
CA GLY A 645 -7.15 -14.41 -19.01
C GLY A 645 -5.91 -13.52 -19.01
N ALA A 646 -5.30 -13.29 -17.84
CA ALA A 646 -4.06 -12.51 -17.72
C ALA A 646 -2.85 -13.26 -18.30
N LEU A 647 -2.78 -14.58 -18.10
CA LEU A 647 -1.78 -15.43 -18.76
C LEU A 647 -1.98 -15.46 -20.28
N ALA A 648 -3.23 -15.51 -20.75
CA ALA A 648 -3.51 -15.49 -22.18
C ALA A 648 -3.07 -14.16 -22.84
N ILE A 649 -3.30 -13.03 -22.17
CA ILE A 649 -2.79 -11.73 -22.63
C ILE A 649 -1.25 -11.73 -22.66
N ALA A 650 -0.59 -12.19 -21.59
CA ALA A 650 0.87 -12.25 -21.54
C ALA A 650 1.46 -13.18 -22.62
N GLY A 651 0.79 -14.30 -22.92
CA GLY A 651 1.18 -15.19 -24.02
C GLY A 651 1.05 -14.53 -25.39
N LEU A 652 0.01 -13.71 -25.61
CA LEU A 652 -0.15 -12.96 -26.86
C LEU A 652 0.89 -11.83 -26.99
N ASP A 653 1.20 -11.13 -25.91
CA ASP A 653 2.27 -10.11 -25.89
C ASP A 653 3.64 -10.75 -26.17
N PHE A 654 3.90 -11.89 -25.55
CA PHE A 654 5.11 -12.69 -25.78
C PHE A 654 5.24 -13.16 -27.24
N LEU A 655 4.15 -13.67 -27.85
CA LEU A 655 4.13 -13.98 -29.29
C LEU A 655 4.38 -12.73 -30.15
N SER A 656 3.75 -11.61 -29.79
CA SER A 656 3.81 -10.36 -30.56
C SER A 656 5.17 -9.66 -30.46
N ALA A 657 5.95 -9.92 -29.42
CA ALA A 657 7.29 -9.37 -29.24
C ALA A 657 8.24 -9.71 -30.41
N VAL A 658 8.00 -10.83 -31.11
CA VAL A 658 8.76 -11.19 -32.31
C VAL A 658 8.58 -10.17 -33.43
N PHE A 659 7.36 -9.70 -33.65
CA PHE A 659 7.10 -8.64 -34.63
C PHE A 659 7.76 -7.33 -34.23
N LEU A 660 7.64 -6.96 -32.95
CA LEU A 660 8.20 -5.71 -32.42
C LEU A 660 9.74 -5.66 -32.47
N SER A 661 10.41 -6.82 -32.51
CA SER A 661 11.87 -6.93 -32.63
C SER A 661 12.41 -6.55 -34.01
N LYS A 662 11.55 -6.48 -35.04
CA LYS A 662 11.91 -6.17 -36.44
C LYS A 662 12.96 -7.12 -37.05
N ARG A 663 13.14 -8.31 -36.47
CA ARG A 663 14.03 -9.33 -37.03
C ARG A 663 13.50 -9.82 -38.36
N ALA A 664 14.43 -10.14 -39.27
CA ALA A 664 14.11 -10.68 -40.59
C ALA A 664 13.18 -11.91 -40.54
N ILE A 665 13.31 -12.77 -39.53
CA ILE A 665 12.49 -13.99 -39.35
C ILE A 665 11.04 -13.75 -38.86
N ALA A 666 10.67 -12.52 -38.45
CA ALA A 666 9.36 -12.23 -37.87
C ALA A 666 8.15 -12.58 -38.78
N PRO A 667 8.20 -12.38 -40.11
CA PRO A 667 7.12 -12.77 -41.03
C PRO A 667 6.70 -14.25 -40.93
N LEU A 668 7.61 -15.15 -40.53
CA LEU A 668 7.34 -16.58 -40.37
C LEU A 668 6.30 -16.89 -39.29
N PHE A 669 6.08 -15.98 -38.33
CA PHE A 669 5.15 -16.15 -37.22
C PHE A 669 3.71 -15.69 -37.57
N VAL A 670 3.55 -14.93 -38.65
CA VAL A 670 2.28 -14.31 -39.04
C VAL A 670 1.17 -15.32 -39.34
N PRO A 671 1.40 -16.43 -40.06
CA PRO A 671 0.35 -17.43 -40.30
C PRO A 671 -0.26 -17.98 -39.00
N THR A 672 0.58 -18.21 -37.97
CA THR A 672 0.11 -18.67 -36.66
C THR A 672 -0.65 -17.58 -35.92
N TYR A 673 -0.16 -16.34 -35.97
CA TYR A 673 -0.81 -15.18 -35.36
C TYR A 673 -2.21 -14.93 -35.93
N ILE A 674 -2.37 -15.02 -37.25
CA ILE A 674 -3.67 -14.92 -37.93
C ILE A 674 -4.57 -16.09 -37.54
N SER A 675 -4.10 -17.33 -37.65
CA SER A 675 -4.89 -18.52 -37.31
C SER A 675 -5.41 -18.51 -35.87
N LEU A 676 -4.71 -17.80 -34.97
CA LEU A 676 -5.06 -17.68 -33.56
C LEU A 676 -6.01 -16.52 -33.26
N MET A 677 -5.79 -15.36 -33.87
CA MET A 677 -6.50 -14.12 -33.55
C MET A 677 -7.58 -13.73 -34.56
N ILE A 678 -7.54 -14.26 -35.78
CA ILE A 678 -8.44 -13.93 -36.89
C ILE A 678 -8.88 -15.26 -37.58
N PRO A 679 -9.78 -16.03 -36.97
CA PRO A 679 -10.17 -17.34 -37.48
C PRO A 679 -11.12 -17.25 -38.68
N THR A 680 -10.57 -17.12 -39.89
CA THR A 680 -11.35 -16.97 -41.14
C THR A 680 -12.03 -18.25 -41.64
N LEU A 681 -11.78 -19.42 -41.03
CA LEU A 681 -12.32 -20.73 -41.42
C LEU A 681 -13.22 -21.32 -40.31
N GLN A 682 -14.34 -21.96 -40.69
CA GLN A 682 -15.29 -22.61 -39.76
C GLN A 682 -14.62 -23.62 -38.80
N SER A 683 -13.62 -24.36 -39.28
CA SER A 683 -12.80 -25.30 -38.51
C SER A 683 -11.43 -24.70 -38.20
N SER A 684 -11.39 -23.45 -37.71
CA SER A 684 -10.13 -22.84 -37.29
C SER A 684 -9.39 -23.77 -36.33
N ARG A 685 -8.11 -24.03 -36.64
CA ARG A 685 -7.22 -24.95 -35.89
C ARG A 685 -7.23 -24.70 -34.38
N TYR A 686 -7.53 -23.46 -33.97
CA TYR A 686 -7.48 -22.99 -32.60
C TYR A 686 -8.81 -22.50 -32.02
N GLY A 687 -9.88 -22.47 -32.82
CA GLY A 687 -11.18 -21.94 -32.40
C GLY A 687 -11.21 -20.41 -32.28
N ASN A 688 -12.37 -19.89 -31.86
CA ASN A 688 -12.60 -18.45 -31.72
C ASN A 688 -11.94 -17.88 -30.44
N PRO A 689 -11.11 -16.81 -30.52
CA PRO A 689 -10.48 -16.24 -29.33
C PRO A 689 -11.52 -15.60 -28.41
N PRO A 690 -11.32 -15.60 -27.08
CA PRO A 690 -12.18 -14.87 -26.15
C PRO A 690 -12.23 -13.36 -26.45
N LEU A 691 -13.37 -12.71 -26.20
CA LEU A 691 -13.56 -11.28 -26.53
C LEU A 691 -12.53 -10.35 -25.86
N PHE A 692 -12.12 -10.64 -24.63
CA PHE A 692 -11.09 -9.84 -23.94
C PHE A 692 -9.74 -9.90 -24.67
N LEU A 693 -9.41 -11.06 -25.25
CA LEU A 693 -8.17 -11.29 -25.97
C LEU A 693 -8.21 -10.63 -27.36
N ALA A 694 -9.35 -10.73 -28.06
CA ALA A 694 -9.58 -10.01 -29.31
C ALA A 694 -9.46 -8.48 -29.12
N ARG A 695 -10.01 -7.95 -28.02
CA ARG A 695 -9.86 -6.52 -27.65
C ARG A 695 -8.42 -6.13 -27.39
N HIS A 696 -7.62 -7.02 -26.81
CA HIS A 696 -6.18 -6.78 -26.60
C HIS A 696 -5.42 -6.78 -27.92
N PHE A 697 -5.67 -7.78 -28.77
CA PHE A 697 -5.13 -7.86 -30.13
C PHE A 697 -5.44 -6.59 -30.96
N ALA A 698 -6.67 -6.10 -30.94
CA ALA A 698 -7.04 -4.89 -31.68
C ALA A 698 -6.25 -3.64 -31.25
N LYS A 699 -5.73 -3.61 -30.01
CA LYS A 699 -4.86 -2.52 -29.52
C LYS A 699 -3.40 -2.69 -29.96
N THR A 700 -2.93 -3.92 -30.16
CA THR A 700 -1.52 -4.22 -30.41
C THR A 700 -1.21 -4.48 -31.89
N VAL A 701 -2.18 -4.90 -32.70
CA VAL A 701 -1.98 -5.29 -34.11
C VAL A 701 -1.36 -4.18 -34.95
N ARG A 702 -1.72 -2.91 -34.70
CA ARG A 702 -1.12 -1.75 -35.39
C ARG A 702 0.40 -1.71 -35.20
N ALA A 703 0.86 -1.85 -33.96
CA ALA A 703 2.30 -1.82 -33.66
C ALA A 703 3.02 -3.03 -34.28
N CYS A 704 2.37 -4.20 -34.32
CA CYS A 704 2.91 -5.39 -34.98
C CYS A 704 3.04 -5.19 -36.49
N CYS A 705 2.02 -4.67 -37.17
CA CYS A 705 2.07 -4.40 -38.61
C CYS A 705 3.12 -3.34 -38.97
N GLN A 706 3.21 -2.25 -38.20
CA GLN A 706 4.24 -1.23 -38.40
C GLN A 706 5.65 -1.79 -38.23
N ALA A 707 5.88 -2.65 -37.25
CA ALA A 707 7.19 -3.29 -37.05
C ALA A 707 7.51 -4.32 -38.15
N LEU A 708 6.49 -5.03 -38.65
CA LEU A 708 6.64 -5.92 -39.81
C LEU A 708 7.03 -5.15 -41.08
N GLU A 709 6.46 -3.97 -41.34
CA GLU A 709 6.85 -3.12 -42.47
C GLU A 709 8.32 -2.67 -42.42
N GLU A 710 8.93 -2.67 -41.23
CA GLU A 710 10.32 -2.28 -41.01
C GLU A 710 11.30 -3.48 -41.02
N CYS A 711 10.83 -4.71 -41.23
CA CYS A 711 11.69 -5.89 -41.30
C CYS A 711 12.50 -5.93 -42.61
N ASP A 712 13.74 -6.42 -42.54
CA ASP A 712 14.62 -6.54 -43.71
C ASP A 712 14.24 -7.76 -44.57
N GLU A 713 13.62 -7.51 -45.74
CA GLU A 713 13.23 -8.54 -46.71
C GLU A 713 14.45 -9.24 -47.35
N ARG A 714 15.57 -8.53 -47.54
CA ARG A 714 16.77 -9.10 -48.18
C ARG A 714 17.44 -10.09 -47.24
N ALA A 715 17.60 -9.71 -45.98
CA ALA A 715 18.14 -10.59 -44.95
C ALA A 715 17.28 -11.85 -44.77
N LEU A 716 15.95 -11.74 -44.83
CA LEU A 716 15.07 -12.92 -44.76
C LEU A 716 15.30 -13.86 -45.94
N LYS A 717 15.43 -13.32 -47.15
CA LYS A 717 15.69 -14.11 -48.35
C LYS A 717 17.04 -14.84 -48.27
N GLU A 718 18.10 -14.15 -47.85
CA GLU A 718 19.42 -14.74 -47.65
C GLU A 718 19.40 -15.89 -46.62
N ILE A 719 18.62 -15.74 -45.54
CA ILE A 719 18.46 -16.78 -44.51
C ILE A 719 17.70 -18.00 -45.03
N ILE A 720 16.68 -17.82 -45.87
CA ILE A 720 15.90 -18.92 -46.46
C ILE A 720 16.73 -19.67 -47.50
N ASP A 721 17.46 -18.92 -48.34
CA ASP A 721 18.26 -19.47 -49.44
C ASP A 721 19.55 -20.16 -48.97
N ASP A 722 20.07 -19.84 -47.78
CA ASP A 722 21.25 -20.51 -47.19
C ASP A 722 20.91 -21.91 -46.63
N PRO A 723 21.44 -23.01 -47.21
CA PRO A 723 21.18 -24.37 -46.74
C PRO A 723 21.80 -24.66 -45.36
N ASN A 724 22.78 -23.86 -44.92
CA ASN A 724 23.38 -24.00 -43.60
C ASN A 724 22.64 -23.21 -42.52
N SER A 725 21.64 -22.40 -42.88
CA SER A 725 20.91 -21.57 -41.95
C SER A 725 20.09 -22.41 -40.96
N THR A 726 19.97 -21.90 -39.75
CA THR A 726 19.15 -22.51 -38.69
C THR A 726 17.68 -22.58 -39.11
N VAL A 727 17.21 -21.58 -39.84
CA VAL A 727 15.83 -21.52 -40.34
C VAL A 727 15.56 -22.65 -41.33
N SER A 728 16.45 -22.83 -42.33
CA SER A 728 16.34 -23.90 -43.31
C SER A 728 16.32 -25.27 -42.63
N LYS A 729 17.26 -25.52 -41.71
CA LYS A 729 17.31 -26.76 -40.91
C LYS A 729 16.04 -27.02 -40.10
N VAL A 730 15.46 -25.98 -39.47
CA VAL A 730 14.22 -26.11 -38.70
C VAL A 730 13.03 -26.38 -39.62
N VAL A 731 12.92 -25.66 -40.74
CA VAL A 731 11.88 -25.85 -41.74
C VAL A 731 11.90 -27.27 -42.31
N THR A 732 13.08 -27.77 -42.72
CA THR A 732 13.24 -29.14 -43.23
C THR A 732 12.84 -30.17 -42.17
N SER A 733 13.18 -29.91 -40.90
CA SER A 733 12.80 -30.80 -39.79
C SER A 733 11.29 -30.80 -39.46
N VAL A 734 10.57 -29.70 -39.74
CA VAL A 734 9.14 -29.54 -39.40
C VAL A 734 8.23 -29.87 -40.57
N CYS A 735 8.65 -29.59 -41.81
CA CYS A 735 7.82 -29.70 -43.02
C CYS A 735 8.16 -30.89 -43.95
N GLY A 736 9.27 -31.61 -43.72
CA GLY A 736 9.74 -32.67 -44.63
C GLY A 736 10.28 -32.13 -45.97
N ASN A 737 10.91 -32.99 -46.78
CA ASN A 737 11.65 -32.57 -47.98
C ASN A 737 10.76 -31.89 -49.05
N ASP A 738 11.35 -30.86 -49.68
CA ASP A 738 11.01 -30.09 -50.89
C ASP A 738 9.68 -29.33 -50.97
N GLN A 739 8.58 -29.75 -50.35
CA GLN A 739 7.29 -29.01 -50.45
C GLN A 739 7.19 -27.81 -49.48
N GLY A 740 7.88 -27.85 -48.34
CA GLY A 740 7.86 -26.77 -47.34
C GLY A 740 8.65 -25.52 -47.76
N LEU A 741 9.74 -25.69 -48.51
CA LEU A 741 10.61 -24.60 -49.00
C LEU A 741 9.90 -23.71 -50.03
N VAL A 742 9.16 -24.32 -50.97
CA VAL A 742 8.37 -23.59 -51.99
C VAL A 742 7.26 -22.73 -51.37
N SER A 743 6.75 -23.09 -50.19
CA SER A 743 5.75 -22.29 -49.47
C SER A 743 6.33 -21.08 -48.72
N LEU A 744 7.64 -21.05 -48.47
CA LEU A 744 8.30 -19.99 -47.70
C LEU A 744 8.79 -18.83 -48.55
N ASP A 745 9.03 -19.05 -49.85
CA ASP A 745 9.38 -18.00 -50.83
C ASP A 745 8.33 -16.87 -50.92
N ASN A 746 7.10 -17.17 -50.52
CA ASN A 746 5.97 -16.23 -50.50
C ASN A 746 5.87 -15.42 -49.20
N VAL A 747 6.64 -15.77 -48.16
CA VAL A 747 6.57 -15.12 -46.84
C VAL A 747 7.48 -13.89 -46.82
N ARG A 748 6.92 -12.74 -47.21
CA ARG A 748 7.60 -11.44 -47.22
C ARG A 748 6.98 -10.49 -46.21
N PRO A 749 7.74 -9.53 -45.65
CA PRO A 749 7.21 -8.58 -44.66
C PRO A 749 5.93 -7.86 -45.12
N LEU A 750 5.94 -7.33 -46.34
CA LEU A 750 4.77 -6.64 -46.90
C LEU A 750 3.60 -7.62 -47.18
N SER A 751 3.88 -8.78 -47.77
CA SER A 751 2.86 -9.81 -48.03
C SER A 751 2.19 -10.29 -46.73
N SER A 752 2.96 -10.41 -45.64
CA SER A 752 2.46 -10.79 -44.32
C SER A 752 1.51 -9.72 -43.74
N VAL A 753 1.83 -8.43 -43.91
CA VAL A 753 0.93 -7.35 -43.48
C VAL A 753 -0.36 -7.35 -44.30
N LEU A 754 -0.26 -7.53 -45.63
CA LEU A 754 -1.43 -7.64 -46.51
C LEU A 754 -2.30 -8.87 -46.19
N LEU A 755 -1.68 -9.96 -45.74
CA LEU A 755 -2.39 -11.15 -45.26
C LEU A 755 -3.19 -10.82 -43.99
N ILE A 756 -2.60 -10.12 -43.01
CA ILE A 756 -3.33 -9.67 -41.80
C ILE A 756 -4.52 -8.79 -42.17
N VAL A 757 -4.31 -7.81 -43.07
CA VAL A 757 -5.37 -6.90 -43.53
C VAL A 757 -6.50 -7.68 -44.21
N SER A 758 -6.16 -8.61 -45.10
CA SER A 758 -7.15 -9.41 -45.83
C SER A 758 -7.92 -10.34 -44.88
N SER A 759 -7.24 -11.02 -43.95
CA SER A 759 -7.92 -11.85 -42.96
C SER A 759 -8.84 -11.05 -42.04
N LEU A 760 -8.45 -9.84 -41.61
CA LEU A 760 -9.32 -8.95 -40.83
C LEU A 760 -10.57 -8.56 -41.61
N PHE A 761 -10.42 -8.23 -42.90
CA PHE A 761 -11.54 -7.92 -43.77
C PHE A 761 -12.48 -9.12 -43.92
N ASP A 762 -11.94 -10.30 -44.21
CA ASP A 762 -12.73 -11.53 -44.37
C ASP A 762 -13.51 -11.86 -43.08
N GLU A 763 -12.87 -11.79 -41.91
CA GLU A 763 -13.51 -12.00 -40.61
C GLU A 763 -14.62 -10.96 -40.33
N VAL A 764 -14.40 -9.70 -40.69
CA VAL A 764 -15.43 -8.65 -40.57
C VAL A 764 -16.63 -8.96 -41.47
N CYS A 765 -16.41 -9.40 -42.72
CA CYS A 765 -17.48 -9.81 -43.63
C CYS A 765 -18.24 -11.04 -43.13
N ILE A 766 -17.53 -12.04 -42.59
CA ILE A 766 -18.13 -13.25 -41.97
C ILE A 766 -19.01 -12.84 -40.78
N LEU A 767 -18.53 -11.95 -39.90
CA LEU A 767 -19.29 -11.44 -38.75
C LEU A 767 -20.47 -10.57 -39.15
N LEU A 768 -20.52 -10.00 -40.36
CA LEU A 768 -21.67 -9.26 -40.87
C LEU A 768 -22.69 -10.16 -41.61
N GLY A 769 -22.34 -11.43 -41.90
CA GLY A 769 -23.32 -12.49 -42.21
C GLY A 769 -23.45 -12.87 -43.68
N ASN A 770 -22.46 -12.57 -44.51
CA ASN A 770 -22.53 -12.74 -45.96
C ASN A 770 -21.73 -13.94 -46.51
N THR A 771 -21.40 -14.92 -45.67
CA THR A 771 -20.99 -16.27 -46.11
C THR A 771 -22.11 -17.26 -45.81
N SER A 772 -22.30 -18.29 -46.65
CA SER A 772 -23.40 -19.30 -46.67
C SER A 772 -23.53 -20.18 -45.41
N ILE A 773 -23.09 -19.69 -44.26
CA ILE A 773 -22.70 -20.48 -43.10
C ILE A 773 -23.27 -19.79 -41.86
N ALA A 774 -24.23 -20.45 -41.21
CA ALA A 774 -24.83 -19.97 -39.96
C ALA A 774 -23.84 -20.07 -38.79
N ILE A 775 -23.52 -18.94 -38.14
CA ILE A 775 -22.70 -18.91 -36.93
C ILE A 775 -23.64 -18.98 -35.70
N PRO A 776 -23.48 -19.96 -34.79
CA PRO A 776 -24.38 -20.19 -33.65
C PRO A 776 -24.15 -19.24 -32.45
N THR A 777 -23.44 -18.12 -32.62
CA THR A 777 -23.14 -17.19 -31.51
C THR A 777 -24.25 -16.16 -31.28
N ALA A 778 -24.59 -15.89 -30.01
CA ALA A 778 -25.55 -14.85 -29.64
C ALA A 778 -25.24 -13.49 -30.30
N THR A 779 -26.27 -12.84 -30.86
CA THR A 779 -26.19 -11.59 -31.65
C THR A 779 -25.31 -10.51 -31.01
N GLN A 780 -25.37 -10.36 -29.69
CA GLN A 780 -24.58 -9.36 -28.95
C GLN A 780 -23.07 -9.65 -28.94
N GLN A 781 -22.65 -10.92 -28.86
CA GLN A 781 -21.23 -11.28 -28.90
C GLN A 781 -20.65 -11.10 -30.31
N ARG A 782 -21.46 -11.40 -31.34
CA ARG A 782 -21.12 -11.20 -32.75
C ARG A 782 -20.88 -9.72 -33.06
N LEU A 783 -21.78 -8.84 -32.62
CA LEU A 783 -21.61 -7.38 -32.75
C LEU A 783 -20.37 -6.87 -32.00
N ALA A 784 -20.13 -7.35 -30.79
CA ALA A 784 -18.94 -6.95 -30.03
C ALA A 784 -17.62 -7.38 -30.71
N ARG A 785 -17.59 -8.55 -31.35
CA ARG A 785 -16.44 -9.01 -32.14
C ARG A 785 -16.26 -8.18 -33.41
N PHE A 786 -17.35 -7.89 -34.13
CA PHE A 786 -17.31 -7.00 -35.30
C PHE A 786 -16.68 -5.64 -34.95
N GLN A 787 -17.15 -5.00 -33.88
CA GLN A 787 -16.59 -3.72 -33.43
C GLN A 787 -15.08 -3.81 -33.15
N VAL A 788 -14.63 -4.91 -32.54
CA VAL A 788 -13.22 -5.11 -32.23
C VAL A 788 -12.38 -5.27 -33.48
N TYR A 789 -12.72 -6.20 -34.39
CA TYR A 789 -11.92 -6.44 -35.59
C TYR A 789 -12.00 -5.30 -36.60
N TYR A 790 -13.17 -4.65 -36.72
CA TYR A 790 -13.30 -3.50 -37.60
C TYR A 790 -12.53 -2.29 -37.06
N SER A 791 -12.53 -2.06 -35.74
CA SER A 791 -11.64 -1.04 -35.14
C SER A 791 -10.16 -1.36 -35.35
N ALA A 792 -9.79 -2.65 -35.30
CA ALA A 792 -8.43 -3.12 -35.58
C ALA A 792 -8.03 -2.80 -37.03
N LEU A 793 -8.89 -3.12 -38.00
CA LEU A 793 -8.70 -2.81 -39.43
C LEU A 793 -8.56 -1.30 -39.67
N ILE A 794 -9.42 -0.48 -39.05
CA ILE A 794 -9.35 0.99 -39.17
C ILE A 794 -8.04 1.52 -38.58
N ASN A 795 -7.56 0.98 -37.46
CA ASN A 795 -6.29 1.39 -36.88
C ASN A 795 -5.08 1.08 -37.77
N LEU A 796 -5.21 0.18 -38.76
CA LEU A 796 -4.16 -0.08 -39.76
C LEU A 796 -4.06 1.02 -40.83
N LEU A 797 -4.99 1.99 -40.89
CA LEU A 797 -4.82 3.22 -41.69
C LEU A 797 -3.61 4.06 -41.23
N GLN A 798 -3.04 3.71 -40.07
CA GLN A 798 -1.85 4.34 -39.51
C GLN A 798 -0.54 3.61 -39.87
N CYS A 799 -0.58 2.58 -40.74
CA CYS A 799 0.63 1.94 -41.27
C CYS A 799 1.38 2.89 -42.22
N ARG A 800 2.62 2.56 -42.58
CA ARG A 800 3.51 3.45 -43.34
C ARG A 800 3.54 3.12 -44.83
N SER A 801 3.39 1.85 -45.20
CA SER A 801 3.49 1.45 -46.61
C SER A 801 2.26 1.88 -47.41
N ASN A 802 2.48 2.53 -48.56
CA ASN A 802 1.40 2.95 -49.46
C ASN A 802 0.55 1.76 -49.92
N THR A 803 1.16 0.60 -50.21
CA THR A 803 0.44 -0.60 -50.64
C THR A 803 -0.46 -1.15 -49.53
N THR A 804 0.01 -1.15 -48.28
CA THR A 804 -0.81 -1.48 -47.10
C THR A 804 -1.97 -0.49 -46.97
N LEU A 805 -1.69 0.82 -47.03
CA LEU A 805 -2.71 1.86 -46.90
C LEU A 805 -3.79 1.76 -47.98
N HIS A 806 -3.41 1.58 -49.24
CA HIS A 806 -4.39 1.39 -50.33
C HIS A 806 -5.28 0.18 -50.08
N ARG A 807 -4.73 -0.95 -49.63
CA ARG A 807 -5.51 -2.15 -49.32
C ARG A 807 -6.45 -1.92 -48.13
N VAL A 808 -5.98 -1.29 -47.06
CA VAL A 808 -6.82 -0.96 -45.90
C VAL A 808 -7.94 0.02 -46.27
N CYS A 809 -7.64 1.07 -47.05
CA CYS A 809 -8.64 1.99 -47.58
C CYS A 809 -9.72 1.26 -48.40
N ALA A 810 -9.31 0.38 -49.31
CA ALA A 810 -10.25 -0.43 -50.09
C ALA A 810 -11.11 -1.35 -49.21
N SER A 811 -10.51 -2.02 -48.23
CA SER A 811 -11.25 -2.89 -47.29
C SER A 811 -12.22 -2.12 -46.40
N VAL A 812 -11.83 -0.97 -45.86
CA VAL A 812 -12.71 -0.11 -45.05
C VAL A 812 -13.84 0.46 -45.91
N GLU A 813 -13.54 0.91 -47.13
CA GLU A 813 -14.54 1.40 -48.08
C GLU A 813 -15.55 0.31 -48.45
N ALA A 814 -15.10 -0.90 -48.76
CA ALA A 814 -16.00 -2.04 -49.05
C ALA A 814 -16.91 -2.36 -47.85
N VAL A 815 -16.38 -2.40 -46.62
CA VAL A 815 -17.22 -2.61 -45.43
C VAL A 815 -18.25 -1.48 -45.26
N MET A 816 -17.84 -0.22 -45.41
CA MET A 816 -18.74 0.94 -45.26
C MET A 816 -19.82 1.01 -46.33
N MET A 817 -19.47 0.73 -47.59
CA MET A 817 -20.32 0.96 -48.76
C MET A 817 -21.17 -0.25 -49.12
N GLU A 818 -20.67 -1.46 -48.89
CA GLU A 818 -21.34 -2.70 -49.29
C GLU A 818 -21.96 -3.42 -48.08
N GLN A 819 -21.21 -3.54 -46.97
CA GLN A 819 -21.62 -4.40 -45.85
C GLN A 819 -22.45 -3.67 -44.79
N LEU A 820 -22.22 -2.37 -44.58
CA LEU A 820 -22.99 -1.51 -43.65
C LEU A 820 -24.06 -0.68 -44.37
N ARG A 821 -24.30 -0.96 -45.65
CA ARG A 821 -25.26 -0.24 -46.48
C ARG A 821 -26.66 -0.37 -45.88
N GLY A 822 -27.35 0.75 -45.69
CA GLY A 822 -28.72 0.75 -45.17
C GLY A 822 -28.84 0.91 -43.64
N VAL A 823 -27.73 1.08 -42.91
CA VAL A 823 -27.73 1.40 -41.46
C VAL A 823 -27.04 2.75 -41.19
N PRO A 824 -27.70 3.89 -41.48
CA PRO A 824 -27.06 5.21 -41.46
C PRO A 824 -26.50 5.61 -40.09
N SER A 825 -27.15 5.19 -39.00
CA SER A 825 -26.71 5.48 -37.63
C SER A 825 -25.38 4.81 -37.28
N VAL A 826 -25.15 3.58 -37.75
CA VAL A 826 -23.91 2.83 -37.55
C VAL A 826 -22.82 3.35 -38.49
N GLN A 827 -23.16 3.64 -39.75
CA GLN A 827 -22.22 4.26 -40.70
C GLN A 827 -21.73 5.63 -40.18
N ALA A 828 -22.60 6.46 -39.62
CA ALA A 828 -22.22 7.76 -39.05
C ALA A 828 -21.26 7.61 -37.84
N GLN A 829 -21.47 6.61 -36.98
CA GLN A 829 -20.56 6.34 -35.86
C GLN A 829 -19.17 5.91 -36.33
N TRP A 830 -19.09 5.05 -37.34
CA TRP A 830 -17.81 4.60 -37.90
C TRP A 830 -17.11 5.69 -38.71
N ILE A 831 -17.82 6.51 -39.48
CA ILE A 831 -17.24 7.69 -40.14
C ILE A 831 -16.60 8.62 -39.10
N LYS A 832 -17.25 8.86 -37.96
CA LYS A 832 -16.69 9.66 -36.87
C LYS A 832 -15.42 9.02 -36.27
N TYR A 833 -15.39 7.70 -36.12
CA TYR A 833 -14.22 6.98 -35.63
C TYR A 833 -13.06 7.01 -36.63
N ILE A 834 -13.34 6.73 -37.91
CA ILE A 834 -12.36 6.81 -39.01
C ILE A 834 -11.78 8.22 -39.09
N GLY A 835 -12.62 9.26 -39.04
CA GLY A 835 -12.18 10.65 -39.05
C GLY A 835 -11.18 10.95 -37.93
N ARG A 836 -11.49 10.55 -36.68
CA ARG A 836 -10.55 10.69 -35.55
C ARG A 836 -9.23 9.96 -35.78
N THR A 837 -9.27 8.76 -36.37
CA THR A 837 -8.08 7.98 -36.69
C THR A 837 -7.24 8.66 -37.77
N VAL A 838 -7.88 9.22 -38.81
CA VAL A 838 -7.24 9.96 -39.90
C VAL A 838 -6.62 11.27 -39.41
N ASP A 839 -7.32 12.00 -38.52
CA ASP A 839 -6.82 13.24 -37.92
C ASP A 839 -5.51 13.01 -37.16
N SER A 840 -5.39 11.85 -36.50
CA SER A 840 -4.21 11.45 -35.73
C SER A 840 -3.02 10.96 -36.58
N LEU A 841 -3.17 10.85 -37.91
CA LEU A 841 -2.09 10.42 -38.80
C LEU A 841 -0.96 11.44 -38.87
N GLN A 842 0.27 10.93 -38.97
CA GLN A 842 1.50 11.68 -39.20
C GLN A 842 2.30 10.99 -40.33
N GLY A 843 2.99 11.76 -41.17
CA GLY A 843 3.86 11.25 -42.24
C GLY A 843 3.29 11.34 -43.67
N VAL A 844 4.03 10.75 -44.62
CA VAL A 844 3.88 10.93 -46.09
C VAL A 844 2.53 10.42 -46.63
N GLY A 845 1.95 9.38 -46.03
CA GLY A 845 0.66 8.81 -46.45
C GLY A 845 -0.58 9.61 -46.03
N LYS A 846 -0.44 10.65 -45.18
CA LYS A 846 -1.59 11.38 -44.61
C LYS A 846 -2.48 12.03 -45.67
N LYS A 847 -1.89 12.66 -46.69
CA LYS A 847 -2.62 13.40 -47.73
C LYS A 847 -3.57 12.46 -48.51
N ALA A 848 -3.04 11.34 -49.00
CA ALA A 848 -3.81 10.38 -49.78
C ALA A 848 -4.95 9.75 -48.95
N VAL A 849 -4.70 9.41 -47.69
CA VAL A 849 -5.73 8.85 -46.79
C VAL A 849 -6.80 9.89 -46.43
N ALA A 850 -6.41 11.16 -46.24
CA ALA A 850 -7.36 12.25 -45.97
C ALA A 850 -8.26 12.54 -47.18
N GLU A 851 -7.70 12.58 -48.40
CA GLU A 851 -8.46 12.72 -49.65
C GLU A 851 -9.42 11.55 -49.84
N TRP A 852 -8.96 10.32 -49.60
CA TRP A 852 -9.81 9.13 -49.59
C TRP A 852 -10.95 9.22 -48.56
N PHE A 853 -10.66 9.69 -47.34
CA PHE A 853 -11.68 9.83 -46.29
C PHE A 853 -12.76 10.87 -46.65
N LEU A 854 -12.38 11.98 -47.30
CA LEU A 854 -13.34 12.97 -47.82
C LEU A 854 -14.23 12.35 -48.90
N MET A 855 -13.64 11.62 -49.84
CA MET A 855 -14.40 10.90 -50.88
C MET A 855 -15.35 9.86 -50.28
N LEU A 856 -14.89 9.06 -49.31
CA LEU A 856 -15.72 8.08 -48.61
C LEU A 856 -16.88 8.77 -47.87
N SER A 857 -16.61 9.87 -47.17
CA SER A 857 -17.62 10.64 -46.45
C SER A 857 -18.69 11.22 -47.39
N GLU A 858 -18.30 11.70 -48.57
CA GLU A 858 -19.26 12.12 -49.59
C GLU A 858 -20.08 10.95 -50.14
N LYS A 859 -19.42 9.82 -50.45
CA LYS A 859 -20.11 8.62 -50.95
C LYS A 859 -21.15 8.13 -49.95
N VAL A 860 -20.83 8.04 -48.66
CA VAL A 860 -21.77 7.64 -47.60
C VAL A 860 -22.94 8.62 -47.46
N LYS A 861 -22.71 9.94 -47.61
CA LYS A 861 -23.79 10.95 -47.59
C LYS A 861 -24.75 10.88 -48.78
N LYS A 862 -24.27 10.43 -49.95
CA LYS A 862 -25.05 10.34 -51.20
C LYS A 862 -25.90 9.06 -51.30
N ILE A 863 -25.80 8.12 -50.35
CA ILE A 863 -26.55 6.86 -50.37
C ILE A 863 -27.93 7.05 -49.74
N ALA A 864 -28.99 6.84 -50.53
CA ALA A 864 -30.37 6.78 -50.06
C ALA A 864 -30.63 5.50 -49.23
N PRO A 865 -31.45 5.56 -48.17
CA PRO A 865 -31.77 4.40 -47.35
C PRO A 865 -32.67 3.44 -48.13
N HIS A 866 -32.20 2.22 -48.40
CA HIS A 866 -33.07 1.07 -48.66
C HIS A 866 -32.77 0.03 -47.60
N ALA A 867 -33.79 -0.33 -46.81
CA ALA A 867 -33.66 -1.19 -45.66
C ALA A 867 -33.57 -2.65 -46.10
N GLN A 868 -32.43 -3.29 -45.87
CA GLN A 868 -32.33 -4.72 -45.57
C GLN A 868 -31.14 -4.94 -44.62
N LEU A 869 -31.37 -4.73 -43.32
CA LEU A 869 -30.62 -5.31 -42.21
C LEU A 869 -31.50 -5.36 -40.97
#